data_AF-A0A1Q8JL02-F1
#
_entry.id   AF-A0A1Q8JL02-F1
#
_cell.length_a   1.000
_cell.length_b   1.000
_cell.length_c   1.000
_cell.angle_alpha   90.00
_cell.angle_beta   90.00
_cell.angle_gamma   90.00
#
_symmetry.space_group_name_H-M   'P 1'
#
loop_
_entity.id
_entity.type
_entity.pdbx_description
1 polymer ?
#
loop_
_entity_poly.entity_id
_entity_poly.type
_entity_poly.pdbx_seq_one_letter_code
_entity_poly.pdbx_strand_id
1 'polypeptide(L)'
;MTADRIVAAEVLITSPGRNHVTLKITTRDGLVGWGDATLNGRELAVAAYLREHLCPQLLGRDPSRIEDTWQYLYRGAYWRRGPVTMTAVGAVDLALWDVKGKAAGLPVYQLLGGAVRDRVRAYTHATGWEVAQLCDAVDAVVERGFTAVRVQTGVPGLDTVYGVRRGPGYEPAGRGTVPAEEVWDTAAYLRHVPDALAAVRAHTGPEPALLHDAHHRLTPIEAARLGKALEPVDLFWLEDVTPAENQDVLRRVRAHTTTPLAIGEVFSTLWEFQQLITEQLIDHARAAVTHSGGISALRRLAALADVWQVKVSPHGPSDVSPIAMAASAHVALATPNHGIQEYMGYPEQVHEVFRHAWTCDDGHLHPGDAPRARGRRRRGARRPLPLRTRPAAGRAPPRRLDDGLVTAVLPTETPAPDGTGIVHLGLSNFHRAHQAVHTAAALAGGGPWGILGVAPRSAGIADAMAAQEDRYAVVEISPEGERVVVPAVHTGTAVAVREPERVLGALAAESTRIVSLTVTEQGYTIDPRTGGLDLDHPGVRADLAGSATTAVGLVARGLLRRARGHGAPVSVLSCDNLLGNGDVTARLVREFAAALPPGDAAALGSYLDTVTFPNSMVDRIVPATTDATRAAAARLLGTADAVPVPSEPFSMWALEDRFAAGRPAWDRAGAGVPGAVFTDDVAGYELLKLRLLNGTHSLIAYLGALAGEDLIARSVARPAVRGAAERVLHDDHLPTVAVPAGVDADAYAARLFTRWSNTALGHRTRQVGSDGSLKLAQRIPGPAARHLADGRMPHHLALTVAAWLACVAPPPGSDPGPHAAAMAEPARDRLAATAGGPAPAHVRAGLELLGGELPDAFAARVTELFEVLVRHGVDDAVAEAAGTRSAA
;
A
#
# COMPACT_ATOMS: atom_id res chain seq x y z
N MET A 1 -23.91 48.70 7.86
CA MET A 1 -24.90 47.59 7.78
C MET A 1 -24.32 46.44 8.57
N THR A 2 -25.05 45.92 9.56
CA THR A 2 -24.65 44.70 10.28
C THR A 2 -24.55 43.57 9.26
N ALA A 3 -23.42 42.85 9.24
CA ALA A 3 -23.26 41.70 8.35
C ALA A 3 -24.40 40.70 8.58
N ASP A 4 -25.07 40.28 7.50
CA ASP A 4 -26.09 39.23 7.54
C ASP A 4 -25.46 37.95 8.12
N ARG A 5 -26.29 37.08 8.72
CA ARG A 5 -25.83 35.85 9.38
C ARG A 5 -26.71 34.69 9.03
N ILE A 6 -26.11 33.52 8.95
CA ILE A 6 -26.83 32.25 8.83
C ILE A 6 -27.56 31.99 10.15
N VAL A 7 -28.88 31.85 10.10
CA VAL A 7 -29.73 31.58 11.27
C VAL A 7 -30.30 30.16 11.26
N ALA A 8 -30.31 29.48 10.11
CA ALA A 8 -30.68 28.08 10.01
C ALA A 8 -29.94 27.38 8.87
N ALA A 9 -29.61 26.10 9.07
CA ALA A 9 -29.11 25.18 8.07
C ALA A 9 -29.84 23.84 8.22
N GLU A 10 -30.64 23.47 7.22
CA GLU A 10 -31.56 22.33 7.27
C GLU A 10 -31.21 21.31 6.17
N VAL A 11 -31.01 20.05 6.56
CA VAL A 11 -30.77 18.94 5.62
C VAL A 11 -32.08 18.22 5.30
N LEU A 12 -32.53 18.35 4.06
CA LEU A 12 -33.76 17.76 3.54
C LEU A 12 -33.43 16.55 2.67
N ILE A 13 -34.14 15.45 2.89
CA ILE A 13 -34.03 14.25 2.07
C ILE A 13 -35.40 13.99 1.44
N THR A 14 -35.43 13.90 0.11
CA THR A 14 -36.66 13.63 -0.65
C THR A 14 -36.41 12.50 -1.65
N SER A 15 -37.47 11.79 -2.04
CA SER A 15 -37.37 10.63 -2.94
C SER A 15 -38.31 10.69 -4.16
N PRO A 16 -38.31 11.76 -4.98
CA PRO A 16 -39.05 11.78 -6.25
C PRO A 16 -38.37 10.83 -7.26
N GLY A 17 -38.70 9.54 -7.19
CA GLY A 17 -38.06 8.48 -7.98
C GLY A 17 -36.81 7.89 -7.32
N ARG A 18 -35.88 8.74 -6.86
CA ARG A 18 -34.64 8.38 -6.14
C ARG A 18 -34.33 9.36 -5.01
N ASN A 19 -33.43 8.97 -4.11
CA ASN A 19 -33.04 9.82 -2.98
C ASN A 19 -32.20 11.03 -3.46
N HIS A 20 -32.61 12.22 -3.03
CA HIS A 20 -31.86 13.46 -3.16
C HIS A 20 -31.66 14.07 -1.78
N VAL A 21 -30.44 14.54 -1.50
CA VAL A 21 -30.09 15.25 -0.27
C VAL A 21 -29.85 16.70 -0.61
N THR A 22 -30.53 17.59 0.08
CA THR A 22 -30.52 19.02 -0.21
C THR A 22 -30.24 19.78 1.07
N LEU A 23 -29.33 20.75 0.97
CA LEU A 23 -29.09 21.72 2.04
C LEU A 23 -29.91 22.97 1.79
N LYS A 24 -30.60 23.45 2.82
CA LYS A 24 -31.26 24.74 2.84
C LYS A 24 -30.61 25.64 3.89
N ILE A 25 -30.00 26.75 3.47
CA ILE A 25 -29.45 27.77 4.37
C ILE A 25 -30.42 28.95 4.40
N THR A 26 -30.81 29.41 5.60
CA THR A 26 -31.64 30.61 5.79
C THR A 26 -30.82 31.68 6.52
N THR A 27 -30.80 32.89 5.97
CA THR A 27 -30.12 34.04 6.59
C THR A 27 -31.09 34.86 7.44
N ARG A 28 -30.54 35.76 8.28
CA ARG A 28 -31.33 36.63 9.16
C ARG A 28 -32.27 37.53 8.36
N ASP A 29 -31.83 37.98 7.20
CA ASP A 29 -32.62 38.82 6.30
C ASP A 29 -33.66 38.02 5.48
N GLY A 30 -33.82 36.73 5.79
CA GLY A 30 -34.82 35.86 5.20
C GLY A 30 -34.47 35.34 3.81
N LEU A 31 -33.22 35.52 3.35
CA LEU A 31 -32.74 34.89 2.13
C LEU A 31 -32.58 33.38 2.36
N VAL A 32 -32.91 32.60 1.34
CA VAL A 32 -32.78 31.14 1.36
C VAL A 32 -31.86 30.70 0.23
N GLY A 33 -30.77 30.03 0.57
CA GLY A 33 -29.87 29.35 -0.35
C GLY A 33 -30.13 27.85 -0.39
N TRP A 34 -29.92 27.27 -1.57
CA TRP A 34 -30.11 25.84 -1.80
C TRP A 34 -28.85 25.20 -2.35
N GLY A 35 -28.45 24.08 -1.75
CA GLY A 35 -27.32 23.27 -2.19
C GLY A 35 -27.69 21.82 -2.40
N ASP A 36 -26.94 21.15 -3.26
CA ASP A 36 -27.07 19.71 -3.51
C ASP A 36 -26.01 18.94 -2.73
N ALA A 37 -26.42 17.86 -2.08
CA ALA A 37 -25.55 16.94 -1.35
C ALA A 37 -25.79 15.49 -1.80
N THR A 38 -26.28 15.30 -3.03
CA THR A 38 -26.65 13.97 -3.53
C THR A 38 -25.39 13.20 -3.93
N LEU A 39 -25.15 12.07 -3.25
CA LEU A 39 -24.09 11.13 -3.56
C LEU A 39 -24.70 9.73 -3.70
N ASN A 40 -24.74 9.21 -4.93
CA ASN A 40 -25.49 8.01 -5.27
C ASN A 40 -25.10 6.81 -4.39
N GLY A 41 -26.10 6.26 -3.71
CA GLY A 41 -25.96 5.12 -2.81
C GLY A 41 -25.18 5.35 -1.52
N ARG A 42 -24.86 6.62 -1.21
CA ARG A 42 -24.26 7.07 0.05
C ARG A 42 -24.98 8.32 0.59
N GLU A 43 -26.20 8.58 0.12
CA GLU A 43 -26.97 9.80 0.43
C GLU A 43 -27.13 10.00 1.94
N LEU A 44 -27.44 8.93 2.68
CA LEU A 44 -27.64 9.02 4.12
C LEU A 44 -26.34 9.30 4.89
N ALA A 45 -25.20 8.81 4.39
CA ALA A 45 -23.90 9.12 4.99
C ALA A 45 -23.55 10.60 4.82
N VAL A 46 -23.79 11.17 3.63
CA VAL A 46 -23.64 12.61 3.39
C VAL A 46 -24.62 13.40 4.25
N ALA A 47 -25.88 12.98 4.33
CA ALA A 47 -26.88 13.68 5.12
C ALA A 47 -26.55 13.70 6.61
N ALA A 48 -26.05 12.59 7.16
CA ALA A 48 -25.57 12.52 8.54
C ALA A 48 -24.38 13.47 8.73
N TYR A 49 -23.36 13.38 7.89
CA TYR A 49 -22.18 14.22 8.00
C TYR A 49 -22.50 15.72 7.90
N LEU A 50 -23.32 16.09 6.91
CA LEU A 50 -23.77 17.46 6.71
C LEU A 50 -24.61 17.98 7.88
N ARG A 51 -25.54 17.17 8.41
CA ARG A 51 -26.44 17.57 9.50
C ARG A 51 -25.73 17.65 10.85
N GLU A 52 -24.91 16.67 11.16
CA GLU A 52 -24.33 16.48 12.49
C GLU A 52 -23.01 17.21 12.66
N HIS A 53 -22.21 17.35 11.59
CA HIS A 53 -20.91 18.00 11.67
C HIS A 53 -20.90 19.38 11.05
N LEU A 54 -21.41 19.57 9.82
CA LEU A 54 -21.22 20.86 9.14
C LEU A 54 -22.27 21.91 9.51
N CYS A 55 -23.57 21.57 9.50
CA CYS A 55 -24.65 22.52 9.76
C CYS A 55 -24.50 23.30 11.08
N PRO A 56 -24.14 22.67 12.22
CA PRO A 56 -23.94 23.40 13.48
C PRO A 56 -22.84 24.48 13.38
N GLN A 57 -21.80 24.23 12.58
CA GLN A 57 -20.67 25.15 12.40
C GLN A 57 -21.02 26.36 11.52
N LEU A 58 -22.15 26.32 10.80
CA LEU A 58 -22.58 27.41 9.91
C LEU A 58 -23.34 28.51 10.66
N LEU A 59 -24.00 28.18 11.76
CA LEU A 59 -24.87 29.13 12.48
C LEU A 59 -24.06 30.33 12.99
N GLY A 60 -24.57 31.54 12.74
CA GLY A 60 -23.93 32.80 13.12
C GLY A 60 -22.82 33.28 12.18
N ARG A 61 -22.38 32.46 11.21
CA ARG A 61 -21.41 32.86 10.18
C ARG A 61 -22.03 33.82 9.16
N ASP A 62 -21.17 34.63 8.57
CA ASP A 62 -21.52 35.53 7.47
C ASP A 62 -21.65 34.73 6.16
N PRO A 63 -22.84 34.71 5.51
CA PRO A 63 -23.06 33.92 4.30
C PRO A 63 -22.31 34.45 3.07
N SER A 64 -21.77 35.68 3.12
CA SER A 64 -20.99 36.26 2.02
C SER A 64 -19.53 35.80 1.99
N ARG A 65 -19.02 35.26 3.11
CA ARG A 65 -17.65 34.74 3.28
C ARG A 65 -17.52 33.31 2.74
N ILE A 66 -17.83 33.13 1.45
CA ILE A 66 -17.90 31.80 0.81
C ILE A 66 -16.56 31.06 0.85
N GLU A 67 -15.49 31.65 0.30
CA GLU A 67 -14.15 31.02 0.27
C GLU A 67 -13.61 30.73 1.67
N ASP A 68 -13.82 31.65 2.60
CA ASP A 68 -13.41 31.47 4.00
C ASP A 68 -14.18 30.33 4.67
N THR A 69 -15.49 30.23 4.42
CA THR A 69 -16.30 29.09 4.89
C THR A 69 -15.85 27.79 4.23
N TRP A 70 -15.58 27.80 2.93
CA TRP A 70 -15.05 26.63 2.22
C TRP A 70 -13.72 26.17 2.82
N GLN A 71 -12.77 27.08 3.04
CA GLN A 71 -11.47 26.76 3.64
C GLN A 71 -11.61 26.29 5.08
N TYR A 72 -12.51 26.92 5.86
CA TYR A 72 -12.80 26.51 7.22
C TYR A 72 -13.34 25.07 7.28
N LEU A 73 -14.31 24.72 6.43
CA LEU A 73 -14.88 23.37 6.41
C LEU A 73 -13.88 22.34 5.85
N TYR A 74 -13.12 22.70 4.81
CA TYR A 74 -12.15 21.78 4.20
C TYR A 74 -10.89 21.57 5.05
N ARG A 75 -10.30 22.64 5.62
CA ARG A 75 -9.04 22.56 6.40
C ARG A 75 -9.26 22.41 7.90
N GLY A 76 -10.43 22.79 8.42
CA GLY A 76 -10.75 22.70 9.85
C GLY A 76 -10.94 21.26 10.33
N ALA A 77 -11.30 20.34 9.42
CA ALA A 77 -11.28 18.92 9.70
C ALA A 77 -9.87 18.34 9.47
N TYR A 78 -9.28 17.74 10.51
CA TYR A 78 -7.97 17.08 10.42
C TYR A 78 -8.03 15.91 9.43
N TRP A 79 -9.00 15.01 9.60
CA TRP A 79 -9.39 13.98 8.64
C TRP A 79 -10.38 14.58 7.62
N ARG A 80 -9.94 14.76 6.38
CA ARG A 80 -10.66 15.48 5.31
C ARG A 80 -10.57 14.75 3.97
N ARG A 81 -11.23 15.30 2.95
CA ARG A 81 -11.40 14.74 1.58
C ARG A 81 -12.38 13.55 1.53
N GLY A 82 -12.42 12.91 0.37
CA GLY A 82 -13.32 11.82 0.05
C GLY A 82 -14.71 12.30 -0.39
N PRO A 83 -15.47 11.43 -1.08
CA PRO A 83 -16.71 11.82 -1.75
C PRO A 83 -17.80 12.25 -0.77
N VAL A 84 -17.87 11.68 0.44
CA VAL A 84 -18.87 12.07 1.45
C VAL A 84 -18.63 13.49 1.95
N THR A 85 -17.40 13.77 2.41
CA THR A 85 -17.01 15.08 2.93
C THR A 85 -17.14 16.16 1.86
N MET A 86 -16.58 15.91 0.67
CA MET A 86 -16.55 16.92 -0.39
C MET A 86 -17.93 17.21 -0.97
N THR A 87 -18.82 16.22 -1.05
CA THR A 87 -20.22 16.44 -1.41
C THR A 87 -20.94 17.31 -0.38
N ALA A 88 -20.70 17.10 0.93
CA ALA A 88 -21.28 17.93 1.97
C ALA A 88 -20.74 19.37 1.95
N VAL A 89 -19.43 19.55 1.74
CA VAL A 89 -18.81 20.87 1.55
C VAL A 89 -19.39 21.57 0.31
N GLY A 90 -19.54 20.84 -0.80
CA GLY A 90 -20.17 21.34 -2.02
C GLY A 90 -21.60 21.81 -1.78
N ALA A 91 -22.40 21.08 -1.00
CA ALA A 91 -23.74 21.51 -0.65
C ALA A 91 -23.77 22.87 0.07
N VAL A 92 -22.83 23.11 0.98
CA VAL A 92 -22.69 24.41 1.64
C VAL A 92 -22.30 25.49 0.62
N ASP A 93 -21.28 25.23 -0.18
CA ASP A 93 -20.77 26.17 -1.18
C ASP A 93 -21.86 26.62 -2.17
N LEU A 94 -22.60 25.66 -2.75
CA LEU A 94 -23.71 25.92 -3.66
C LEU A 94 -24.79 26.79 -2.99
N ALA A 95 -25.17 26.45 -1.75
CA ALA A 95 -26.19 27.20 -1.02
C ALA A 95 -25.75 28.64 -0.75
N LEU A 96 -24.48 28.87 -0.40
CA LEU A 96 -23.95 30.22 -0.15
C LEU A 96 -23.84 31.04 -1.44
N TRP A 97 -23.45 30.43 -2.56
CA TRP A 97 -23.47 31.10 -3.87
C TRP A 97 -24.89 31.49 -4.30
N ASP A 98 -25.88 30.63 -4.05
CA ASP A 98 -27.30 30.95 -4.29
C ASP A 98 -27.78 32.11 -3.40
N VAL A 99 -27.41 32.15 -2.11
CA VAL A 99 -27.67 33.32 -1.24
C VAL A 99 -27.02 34.57 -1.82
N LYS A 100 -25.76 34.50 -2.25
CA LYS A 100 -25.01 35.65 -2.76
C LYS A 100 -25.61 36.21 -4.04
N GLY A 101 -26.03 35.34 -4.98
CA GLY A 101 -26.78 35.73 -6.17
C GLY A 101 -28.07 36.45 -5.84
N LYS A 102 -28.87 35.91 -4.92
CA LYS A 102 -30.13 36.52 -4.45
C LYS A 102 -29.95 37.84 -3.72
N ALA A 103 -28.89 37.95 -2.92
CA ALA A 103 -28.53 39.19 -2.23
C ALA A 103 -28.12 40.28 -3.22
N ALA A 104 -27.35 39.91 -4.25
CA ALA A 104 -26.91 40.83 -5.30
C ALA A 104 -27.99 41.12 -6.36
N GLY A 105 -29.05 40.31 -6.43
CA GLY A 105 -30.04 40.40 -7.50
C GLY A 105 -29.52 39.95 -8.86
N LEU A 106 -28.45 39.13 -8.89
CA LEU A 106 -27.77 38.69 -10.11
C LEU A 106 -27.73 37.16 -10.20
N PRO A 107 -27.78 36.58 -11.42
CA PRO A 107 -27.48 35.16 -11.62
C PRO A 107 -26.01 34.89 -11.28
N VAL A 108 -25.71 33.67 -10.79
CA VAL A 108 -24.38 33.35 -10.25
C VAL A 108 -23.27 33.53 -11.29
N TYR A 109 -23.53 33.20 -12.56
CA TYR A 109 -22.53 33.34 -13.63
C TYR A 109 -22.03 34.80 -13.80
N GLN A 110 -22.89 35.81 -13.55
CA GLN A 110 -22.49 37.23 -13.58
C GLN A 110 -21.55 37.56 -12.42
N LEU A 111 -21.75 36.95 -11.26
CA LEU A 111 -20.84 37.08 -10.11
C LEU A 111 -19.51 36.35 -10.31
N LEU A 112 -19.45 35.39 -11.25
CA LEU A 112 -18.25 34.62 -11.57
C LEU A 112 -17.37 35.29 -12.64
N GLY A 113 -17.80 36.42 -13.21
CA GLY A 113 -17.06 37.15 -14.25
C GLY A 113 -17.87 37.43 -15.52
N GLY A 114 -19.14 36.99 -15.57
CA GLY A 114 -20.00 37.15 -16.74
C GLY A 114 -19.98 35.93 -17.66
N ALA A 115 -20.85 35.94 -18.66
CA ALA A 115 -20.92 34.88 -19.64
C ALA A 115 -19.80 35.05 -20.68
N VAL A 116 -19.11 33.96 -21.02
CA VAL A 116 -18.15 33.89 -22.12
C VAL A 116 -18.69 33.08 -23.31
N ARG A 117 -19.98 32.71 -23.25
CA ARG A 117 -20.76 32.01 -24.26
C ARG A 117 -22.25 32.25 -24.02
N ASP A 118 -23.09 32.13 -25.05
CA ASP A 118 -24.53 32.41 -24.93
C ASP A 118 -25.33 31.23 -24.35
N ARG A 119 -24.89 29.99 -24.62
CA ARG A 119 -25.53 28.76 -24.16
C ARG A 119 -24.49 27.66 -23.95
N VAL A 120 -24.79 26.67 -23.13
CA VAL A 120 -23.88 25.57 -22.77
C VAL A 120 -24.23 24.33 -23.59
N ARG A 121 -23.33 23.89 -24.47
CA ARG A 121 -23.53 22.64 -25.22
C ARG A 121 -23.62 21.46 -24.25
N ALA A 122 -24.58 20.57 -24.47
CA ALA A 122 -24.73 19.35 -23.69
C ALA A 122 -24.60 18.09 -24.55
N TYR A 123 -24.20 16.98 -23.94
CA TYR A 123 -24.35 15.65 -24.52
C TYR A 123 -25.33 14.80 -23.71
N THR A 124 -25.92 13.82 -24.36
CA THR A 124 -26.83 12.84 -23.74
C THR A 124 -26.51 11.44 -24.22
N HIS A 125 -27.31 10.44 -23.81
CA HIS A 125 -26.94 9.04 -23.92
C HIS A 125 -27.83 8.31 -24.94
N ALA A 126 -27.19 7.50 -25.78
CA ALA A 126 -27.84 6.53 -26.64
C ALA A 126 -27.29 5.14 -26.34
N THR A 127 -28.18 4.17 -26.18
CA THR A 127 -27.82 2.81 -25.77
C THR A 127 -28.61 1.79 -26.58
N GLY A 128 -27.98 0.71 -27.03
CA GLY A 128 -28.60 -0.34 -27.81
C GLY A 128 -27.91 -1.67 -27.57
N TRP A 129 -28.66 -2.77 -27.62
CA TRP A 129 -28.06 -4.09 -27.49
C TRP A 129 -27.47 -4.57 -28.82
N GLU A 130 -28.20 -4.31 -29.90
CA GLU A 130 -27.76 -4.53 -31.28
C GLU A 130 -27.39 -3.21 -31.95
N VAL A 131 -26.44 -3.24 -32.90
CA VAL A 131 -25.96 -2.03 -33.60
C VAL A 131 -27.09 -1.25 -34.26
N ALA A 132 -28.06 -1.93 -34.88
CA ALA A 132 -29.21 -1.25 -35.51
C ALA A 132 -30.03 -0.44 -34.48
N GLN A 133 -30.31 -1.03 -33.31
CA GLN A 133 -31.03 -0.33 -32.23
C GLN A 133 -30.22 0.85 -31.68
N LEU A 134 -28.90 0.71 -31.66
CA LEU A 134 -28.00 1.77 -31.23
C LEU A 134 -28.02 2.93 -32.22
N CYS A 135 -28.00 2.66 -33.53
CA CYS A 135 -28.16 3.69 -34.57
C CYS A 135 -29.50 4.43 -34.42
N ASP A 136 -30.62 3.70 -34.30
CA ASP A 136 -31.95 4.30 -34.08
C ASP A 136 -31.98 5.20 -32.84
N ALA A 137 -31.33 4.76 -31.75
CA ALA A 137 -31.24 5.54 -30.51
C ALA A 137 -30.39 6.81 -30.67
N VAL A 138 -29.32 6.76 -31.48
CA VAL A 138 -28.50 7.94 -31.78
C VAL A 138 -29.27 8.92 -32.66
N ASP A 139 -30.00 8.46 -33.68
CA ASP A 139 -30.84 9.30 -34.53
C ASP A 139 -31.89 10.05 -33.70
N ALA A 140 -32.58 9.36 -32.81
CA ALA A 140 -33.56 9.97 -31.91
C ALA A 140 -32.94 11.04 -30.98
N VAL A 141 -31.67 10.91 -30.62
CA VAL A 141 -30.95 11.93 -29.85
C VAL A 141 -30.58 13.13 -30.72
N VAL A 142 -30.13 12.90 -31.95
CA VAL A 142 -29.80 13.97 -32.91
C VAL A 142 -31.06 14.76 -33.31
N GLU A 143 -32.19 14.10 -33.53
CA GLU A 143 -33.50 14.73 -33.81
C GLU A 143 -33.96 15.65 -32.67
N ARG A 144 -33.53 15.39 -31.42
CA ARG A 144 -33.78 16.26 -30.25
C ARG A 144 -32.85 17.46 -30.17
N GLY A 145 -31.97 17.65 -31.17
CA GLY A 145 -31.03 18.77 -31.27
C GLY A 145 -29.67 18.55 -30.59
N PHE A 146 -29.41 17.36 -30.03
CA PHE A 146 -28.11 17.07 -29.46
C PHE A 146 -27.07 16.82 -30.56
N THR A 147 -25.97 17.56 -30.49
CA THR A 147 -24.83 17.43 -31.41
C THR A 147 -23.72 16.54 -30.86
N ALA A 148 -23.91 15.96 -29.67
CA ALA A 148 -22.95 15.12 -28.98
C ALA A 148 -23.69 13.99 -28.24
N VAL A 149 -23.26 12.75 -28.44
CA VAL A 149 -23.97 11.56 -27.97
C VAL A 149 -23.00 10.54 -27.39
N ARG A 150 -23.24 10.15 -26.13
CA ARG A 150 -22.52 9.03 -25.52
C ARG A 150 -23.17 7.72 -25.95
N VAL A 151 -22.42 6.94 -26.72
CA VAL A 151 -22.85 5.72 -27.40
C VAL A 151 -22.39 4.51 -26.58
N GLN A 152 -23.35 3.66 -26.19
CA GLN A 152 -23.08 2.45 -25.42
C GLN A 152 -23.77 1.23 -26.04
N THR A 153 -23.01 0.15 -26.24
CA THR A 153 -23.49 -1.08 -26.88
C THR A 153 -23.48 -2.25 -25.92
N GLY A 154 -24.44 -3.17 -26.07
CA GLY A 154 -24.33 -4.51 -25.49
C GLY A 154 -23.09 -5.23 -26.02
N VAL A 155 -22.67 -6.29 -25.34
CA VAL A 155 -21.55 -7.15 -25.80
C VAL A 155 -22.10 -8.55 -26.01
N PRO A 156 -21.97 -9.13 -27.21
CA PRO A 156 -22.40 -10.50 -27.47
C PRO A 156 -21.74 -11.50 -26.49
N GLY A 157 -22.57 -12.35 -25.88
CA GLY A 157 -22.12 -13.33 -24.88
C GLY A 157 -22.10 -12.82 -23.43
N LEU A 158 -22.33 -11.53 -23.18
CA LEU A 158 -22.55 -10.99 -21.83
C LEU A 158 -24.05 -10.79 -21.56
N ASP A 159 -24.48 -11.06 -20.33
CA ASP A 159 -25.89 -10.86 -19.95
C ASP A 159 -26.21 -9.40 -19.61
N THR A 160 -25.20 -8.66 -19.16
CA THR A 160 -25.31 -7.25 -18.74
C THR A 160 -24.07 -6.47 -19.15
N VAL A 161 -24.25 -5.22 -19.57
CA VAL A 161 -23.18 -4.26 -19.78
C VAL A 161 -23.57 -2.97 -19.09
N TYR A 162 -22.66 -2.42 -18.28
CA TYR A 162 -22.94 -1.18 -17.57
C TYR A 162 -23.17 -0.04 -18.55
N GLY A 163 -24.20 0.77 -18.28
CA GLY A 163 -24.64 1.80 -19.20
C GLY A 163 -25.62 1.33 -20.28
N VAL A 164 -25.94 0.04 -20.38
CA VAL A 164 -26.81 -0.52 -21.43
C VAL A 164 -27.98 -1.29 -20.82
N ARG A 165 -29.19 -1.16 -21.39
CA ARG A 165 -30.39 -1.88 -20.94
C ARG A 165 -31.10 -2.60 -22.07
N ARG A 166 -31.78 -3.70 -21.73
CA ARG A 166 -32.78 -4.36 -22.58
C ARG A 166 -34.18 -3.78 -22.27
N GLY A 167 -34.47 -2.55 -22.71
CA GLY A 167 -35.78 -1.88 -22.53
C GLY A 167 -35.71 -0.34 -22.41
N PRO A 168 -36.86 0.37 -22.43
CA PRO A 168 -36.90 1.84 -22.46
C PRO A 168 -36.51 2.46 -21.10
N GLY A 169 -35.68 3.50 -21.16
CA GLY A 169 -35.28 4.35 -20.03
C GLY A 169 -34.05 3.85 -19.25
N TYR A 170 -33.01 4.70 -19.20
CA TYR A 170 -31.82 4.48 -18.38
C TYR A 170 -31.95 5.20 -17.02
N GLU A 171 -31.70 4.47 -15.93
CA GLU A 171 -31.59 5.02 -14.58
C GLU A 171 -30.27 4.51 -13.97
N PRO A 172 -29.29 5.39 -13.72
CA PRO A 172 -27.97 5.00 -13.21
C PRO A 172 -28.03 4.43 -11.78
N ALA A 173 -29.02 4.78 -10.95
CA ALA A 173 -29.12 4.27 -9.59
C ALA A 173 -29.64 2.82 -9.48
N GLY A 174 -28.90 2.01 -8.72
CA GLY A 174 -29.28 0.73 -8.11
C GLY A 174 -30.66 0.75 -7.47
N ARG A 175 -31.41 -0.35 -7.59
CA ARG A 175 -32.52 -0.62 -6.64
C ARG A 175 -32.15 -1.64 -5.56
N GLY A 176 -30.97 -2.26 -5.65
CA GLY A 176 -30.47 -3.27 -4.70
C GLY A 176 -29.75 -2.67 -3.50
N THR A 177 -29.71 -3.42 -2.39
CA THR A 177 -29.00 -3.06 -1.14
C THR A 177 -27.52 -3.44 -1.15
N VAL A 178 -27.11 -4.24 -2.12
CA VAL A 178 -25.72 -4.63 -2.40
C VAL A 178 -25.36 -4.19 -3.82
N PRO A 179 -24.08 -3.93 -4.12
CA PRO A 179 -23.64 -3.69 -5.49
C PRO A 179 -24.13 -4.82 -6.39
N ALA A 180 -24.52 -4.50 -7.63
CA ALA A 180 -24.81 -5.53 -8.61
C ALA A 180 -23.51 -6.32 -8.88
N GLU A 181 -23.60 -7.62 -9.10
CA GLU A 181 -22.48 -8.41 -9.61
C GLU A 181 -22.75 -8.66 -11.10
N GLU A 182 -21.74 -8.42 -11.94
CA GLU A 182 -21.85 -8.56 -13.40
C GLU A 182 -20.70 -9.43 -13.89
N VAL A 183 -20.98 -10.30 -14.86
CA VAL A 183 -19.92 -11.05 -15.57
C VAL A 183 -19.27 -10.12 -16.59
N TRP A 184 -17.95 -10.09 -16.60
CA TRP A 184 -17.18 -9.24 -17.49
C TRP A 184 -16.15 -10.05 -18.28
N ASP A 185 -16.13 -9.85 -19.60
CA ASP A 185 -15.11 -10.39 -20.50
C ASP A 185 -14.50 -9.24 -21.31
N THR A 186 -13.29 -8.84 -20.91
CA THR A 186 -12.55 -7.76 -21.59
C THR A 186 -12.22 -8.12 -23.04
N ALA A 187 -11.94 -9.39 -23.34
CA ALA A 187 -11.57 -9.80 -24.70
C ALA A 187 -12.78 -9.73 -25.64
N ALA A 188 -13.96 -10.13 -25.19
CA ALA A 188 -15.20 -9.97 -25.94
C ALA A 188 -15.52 -8.48 -26.18
N TYR A 189 -15.39 -7.66 -25.14
CA TYR A 189 -15.59 -6.22 -25.23
C TYR A 189 -14.64 -5.56 -26.24
N LEU A 190 -13.34 -5.83 -26.17
CA LEU A 190 -12.34 -5.26 -27.08
C LEU A 190 -12.49 -5.71 -28.54
N ARG A 191 -13.06 -6.90 -28.79
CA ARG A 191 -13.39 -7.34 -30.15
C ARG A 191 -14.65 -6.69 -30.71
N HIS A 192 -15.62 -6.35 -29.86
CA HIS A 192 -16.94 -5.91 -30.30
C HIS A 192 -17.08 -4.39 -30.41
N VAL A 193 -16.63 -3.66 -29.39
CA VAL A 193 -16.90 -2.21 -29.27
C VAL A 193 -16.34 -1.39 -30.43
N PRO A 194 -15.11 -1.62 -30.93
CA PRO A 194 -14.60 -0.86 -32.08
C PRO A 194 -15.49 -0.98 -33.33
N ASP A 195 -15.94 -2.19 -33.66
CA ASP A 195 -16.78 -2.43 -34.83
C ASP A 195 -18.17 -1.81 -34.67
N ALA A 196 -18.75 -1.90 -33.47
CA ALA A 196 -20.05 -1.29 -33.18
C ALA A 196 -20.00 0.24 -33.30
N LEU A 197 -18.97 0.88 -32.75
CA LEU A 197 -18.81 2.34 -32.82
C LEU A 197 -18.45 2.81 -34.24
N ALA A 198 -17.65 2.03 -34.98
CA ALA A 198 -17.37 2.31 -36.39
C ALA A 198 -18.65 2.25 -37.25
N ALA A 199 -19.53 1.28 -36.98
CA ALA A 199 -20.82 1.18 -37.66
C ALA A 199 -21.74 2.37 -37.33
N VAL A 200 -21.80 2.82 -36.07
CA VAL A 200 -22.54 4.03 -35.69
C VAL A 200 -21.96 5.25 -36.40
N ARG A 201 -20.63 5.42 -36.43
CA ARG A 201 -19.98 6.52 -37.15
C ARG A 201 -20.29 6.49 -38.66
N ALA A 202 -20.30 5.31 -39.28
CA ALA A 202 -20.66 5.16 -40.69
C ALA A 202 -22.12 5.52 -40.97
N HIS A 203 -23.02 5.25 -40.02
CA HIS A 203 -24.44 5.59 -40.10
C HIS A 203 -24.69 7.08 -39.95
N THR A 204 -24.11 7.72 -38.91
CA THR A 204 -24.39 9.12 -38.56
C THR A 204 -23.58 10.13 -39.37
N GLY A 205 -22.51 9.68 -40.02
CA GLY A 205 -21.51 10.58 -40.62
C GLY A 205 -20.63 11.29 -39.58
N PRO A 206 -19.80 12.25 -40.01
CA PRO A 206 -18.77 12.87 -39.16
C PRO A 206 -19.32 13.95 -38.20
N GLU A 207 -20.48 14.53 -38.48
CA GLU A 207 -20.96 15.73 -37.77
C GLU A 207 -21.27 15.50 -36.27
N PRO A 208 -22.00 14.43 -35.86
CA PRO A 208 -22.25 14.21 -34.43
C PRO A 208 -20.97 13.84 -33.69
N ALA A 209 -20.72 14.50 -32.56
CA ALA A 209 -19.65 14.11 -31.66
C ALA A 209 -20.02 12.81 -30.94
N LEU A 210 -19.28 11.73 -31.16
CA LEU A 210 -19.51 10.45 -30.50
C LEU A 210 -18.60 10.31 -29.29
N LEU A 211 -19.16 9.85 -28.17
CA LEU A 211 -18.46 9.62 -26.91
C LEU A 211 -18.66 8.18 -26.48
N HIS A 212 -17.69 7.59 -25.80
CA HIS A 212 -17.82 6.24 -25.27
C HIS A 212 -17.17 6.14 -23.89
N ASP A 213 -17.75 5.34 -23.00
CA ASP A 213 -17.32 5.22 -21.60
C ASP A 213 -16.97 3.76 -21.28
N ALA A 214 -15.72 3.54 -20.85
CA ALA A 214 -15.21 2.24 -20.49
C ALA A 214 -15.36 1.94 -18.98
N HIS A 215 -15.90 2.88 -18.21
CA HIS A 215 -16.34 2.74 -16.82
C HIS A 215 -15.28 2.13 -15.88
N HIS A 216 -14.04 2.58 -16.04
CA HIS A 216 -12.86 2.10 -15.34
C HIS A 216 -12.66 0.58 -15.43
N ARG A 217 -13.05 -0.10 -16.52
CA ARG A 217 -13.03 -1.58 -16.61
C ARG A 217 -11.77 -2.18 -17.23
N LEU A 218 -10.97 -1.39 -17.93
CA LEU A 218 -9.80 -1.90 -18.64
C LEU A 218 -8.54 -1.73 -17.80
N THR A 219 -7.57 -2.61 -17.99
CA THR A 219 -6.18 -2.35 -17.57
C THR A 219 -5.55 -1.28 -18.48
N PRO A 220 -4.43 -0.66 -18.08
CA PRO A 220 -3.80 0.39 -18.89
C PRO A 220 -3.42 -0.06 -20.31
N ILE A 221 -3.02 -1.32 -20.51
CA ILE A 221 -2.68 -1.82 -21.85
C ILE A 221 -3.93 -2.11 -22.69
N GLU A 222 -5.02 -2.56 -22.07
CA GLU A 222 -6.30 -2.77 -22.74
C GLU A 222 -6.96 -1.44 -23.11
N ALA A 223 -6.87 -0.44 -22.23
CA ALA A 223 -7.29 0.93 -22.50
C ALA A 223 -6.50 1.54 -23.68
N ALA A 224 -5.18 1.35 -23.70
CA ALA A 224 -4.33 1.76 -24.83
C ALA A 224 -4.76 1.09 -26.15
N ARG A 225 -5.02 -0.23 -26.12
CA ARG A 225 -5.49 -1.00 -27.29
C ARG A 225 -6.84 -0.49 -27.78
N LEU A 226 -7.80 -0.28 -26.88
CA LEU A 226 -9.12 0.23 -27.24
C LEU A 226 -9.01 1.63 -27.84
N GLY A 227 -8.29 2.54 -27.16
CA GLY A 227 -8.08 3.90 -27.65
C GLY A 227 -7.49 3.90 -29.06
N LYS A 228 -6.48 3.06 -29.30
CA LYS A 228 -5.84 2.91 -30.61
C LYS A 228 -6.80 2.37 -31.68
N ALA A 229 -7.60 1.37 -31.35
CA ALA A 229 -8.58 0.79 -32.26
C ALA A 229 -9.71 1.78 -32.63
N LEU A 230 -10.00 2.74 -31.75
CA LEU A 230 -11.05 3.74 -31.92
C LEU A 230 -10.58 5.04 -32.60
N GLU A 231 -9.29 5.21 -32.89
CA GLU A 231 -8.79 6.40 -33.60
C GLU A 231 -9.54 6.68 -34.93
N PRO A 232 -9.85 5.68 -35.78
CA PRO A 232 -10.61 5.92 -37.02
C PRO A 232 -12.06 6.34 -36.81
N VAL A 233 -12.62 6.11 -35.62
CA VAL A 233 -14.01 6.48 -35.27
C VAL A 233 -14.13 7.98 -35.00
N ASP A 234 -13.01 8.66 -34.70
CA ASP A 234 -12.94 10.07 -34.33
C ASP A 234 -13.91 10.40 -33.18
N LEU A 235 -13.63 9.79 -32.03
CA LEU A 235 -14.40 10.06 -30.81
C LEU A 235 -14.06 11.45 -30.27
N PHE A 236 -15.10 12.15 -29.79
CA PHE A 236 -14.92 13.39 -29.03
C PHE A 236 -14.18 13.12 -27.72
N TRP A 237 -14.48 11.99 -27.05
CA TRP A 237 -13.61 11.40 -26.05
C TRP A 237 -13.88 9.92 -25.81
N LEU A 238 -12.90 9.27 -25.19
CA LEU A 238 -13.02 7.99 -24.51
C LEU A 238 -12.92 8.22 -22.99
N GLU A 239 -13.95 7.81 -22.28
CA GLU A 239 -14.23 8.17 -20.89
C GLU A 239 -13.78 7.07 -19.92
N ASP A 240 -13.16 7.51 -18.82
CA ASP A 240 -12.78 6.71 -17.65
C ASP A 240 -12.18 5.34 -18.02
N VAL A 241 -11.15 5.39 -18.88
CA VAL A 241 -10.63 4.22 -19.62
C VAL A 241 -10.01 3.14 -18.76
N THR A 242 -9.51 3.51 -17.59
CA THR A 242 -8.86 2.65 -16.60
C THR A 242 -9.12 3.27 -15.21
N PRO A 243 -9.06 2.50 -14.12
CA PRO A 243 -9.00 3.08 -12.78
C PRO A 243 -7.83 4.07 -12.69
N ALA A 244 -8.08 5.24 -12.09
CA ALA A 244 -7.16 6.38 -12.11
C ALA A 244 -6.58 6.71 -10.73
N GLU A 245 -6.65 5.79 -9.77
CA GLU A 245 -6.01 5.88 -8.46
C GLU A 245 -4.48 5.91 -8.60
N ASN A 246 -3.93 5.12 -9.53
CA ASN A 246 -2.56 5.22 -9.99
C ASN A 246 -2.52 5.99 -11.32
N GLN A 247 -2.23 7.29 -11.27
CA GLN A 247 -2.27 8.15 -12.46
C GLN A 247 -1.06 7.96 -13.39
N ASP A 248 0.06 7.41 -12.89
CA ASP A 248 1.25 7.16 -13.69
C ASP A 248 0.97 6.21 -14.85
N VAL A 249 0.00 5.30 -14.68
CA VAL A 249 -0.35 4.33 -15.71
C VAL A 249 -0.97 4.98 -16.96
N LEU A 250 -1.55 6.17 -16.82
CA LEU A 250 -2.15 6.89 -17.96
C LEU A 250 -1.09 7.42 -18.93
N ARG A 251 0.17 7.58 -18.51
CA ARG A 251 1.28 7.84 -19.45
C ARG A 251 1.38 6.75 -20.50
N ARG A 252 1.15 5.49 -20.11
CA ARG A 252 1.14 4.35 -21.04
C ARG A 252 -0.02 4.46 -22.03
N VAL A 253 -1.23 4.79 -21.56
CA VAL A 253 -2.39 4.96 -22.44
C VAL A 253 -2.13 6.10 -23.42
N ARG A 254 -1.76 7.27 -22.91
CA ARG A 254 -1.49 8.48 -23.69
C ARG A 254 -0.42 8.29 -24.77
N ALA A 255 0.61 7.46 -24.50
CA ALA A 255 1.67 7.17 -25.44
C ALA A 255 1.25 6.29 -26.65
N HIS A 256 0.10 5.62 -26.59
CA HIS A 256 -0.29 4.61 -27.59
C HIS A 256 -1.56 4.95 -28.37
N THR A 257 -2.31 5.97 -27.96
CA THR A 257 -3.52 6.42 -28.66
C THR A 257 -3.54 7.94 -28.79
N THR A 258 -4.05 8.46 -29.90
CA THR A 258 -4.39 9.89 -30.05
C THR A 258 -5.80 10.24 -29.61
N THR A 259 -6.71 9.25 -29.52
CA THR A 259 -8.09 9.41 -29.04
C THR A 259 -8.16 10.26 -27.77
N PRO A 260 -8.99 11.33 -27.74
CA PRO A 260 -9.09 12.20 -26.56
C PRO A 260 -9.59 11.45 -25.33
N LEU A 261 -9.04 11.76 -24.15
CA LEU A 261 -9.37 11.09 -22.90
C LEU A 261 -10.12 12.02 -21.94
N ALA A 262 -11.20 11.51 -21.34
CA ALA A 262 -11.97 12.22 -20.33
C ALA A 262 -12.04 11.41 -19.03
N ILE A 263 -11.52 11.95 -17.93
CA ILE A 263 -11.38 11.19 -16.67
C ILE A 263 -11.76 12.05 -15.48
N GLY A 264 -12.30 11.41 -14.43
CA GLY A 264 -12.31 11.97 -13.08
C GLY A 264 -13.69 12.16 -12.45
N GLU A 265 -14.72 11.48 -12.95
CA GLU A 265 -16.07 11.52 -12.35
C GLU A 265 -16.09 11.07 -10.88
N VAL A 266 -15.14 10.20 -10.49
CA VAL A 266 -14.97 9.70 -9.12
C VAL A 266 -14.11 10.59 -8.22
N PHE A 267 -13.43 11.59 -8.77
CA PHE A 267 -12.52 12.45 -8.02
C PHE A 267 -13.28 13.56 -7.29
N SER A 268 -12.82 13.86 -6.07
CA SER A 268 -13.52 14.76 -5.14
C SER A 268 -12.78 16.08 -4.88
N THR A 269 -11.53 16.21 -5.35
CA THR A 269 -10.67 17.36 -5.08
C THR A 269 -9.80 17.71 -6.27
N LEU A 270 -9.42 18.98 -6.38
CA LEU A 270 -8.49 19.44 -7.44
C LEU A 270 -7.12 18.73 -7.38
N TRP A 271 -6.70 18.26 -6.21
CA TRP A 271 -5.41 17.59 -6.01
C TRP A 271 -5.36 16.23 -6.71
N GLU A 272 -6.51 15.57 -6.85
CA GLU A 272 -6.63 14.33 -7.62
C GLU A 272 -6.57 14.58 -9.13
N PHE A 273 -6.70 15.82 -9.60
CA PHE A 273 -6.52 16.14 -11.01
C PHE A 273 -5.13 16.69 -11.33
N GLN A 274 -4.31 16.98 -10.31
CA GLN A 274 -3.08 17.74 -10.49
C GLN A 274 -2.17 17.10 -11.52
N GLN A 275 -1.82 15.82 -11.35
CA GLN A 275 -0.92 15.12 -12.26
C GLN A 275 -1.55 14.92 -13.64
N LEU A 276 -2.83 14.49 -13.73
CA LEU A 276 -3.52 14.34 -15.01
C LEU A 276 -3.48 15.62 -15.87
N ILE A 277 -3.63 16.77 -15.22
CA ILE A 277 -3.62 18.08 -15.88
C ILE A 277 -2.18 18.51 -16.19
N THR A 278 -1.28 18.51 -15.21
CA THR A 278 0.08 19.08 -15.39
C THR A 278 0.94 18.26 -16.33
N GLU A 279 0.61 16.99 -16.55
CA GLU A 279 1.27 16.13 -17.53
C GLU A 279 0.43 15.93 -18.81
N GLN A 280 -0.72 16.62 -18.92
CA GLN A 280 -1.62 16.56 -20.08
C GLN A 280 -1.99 15.11 -20.46
N LEU A 281 -2.24 14.27 -19.45
CA LEU A 281 -2.60 12.86 -19.64
C LEU A 281 -4.06 12.70 -20.05
N ILE A 282 -4.86 13.77 -19.93
CA ILE A 282 -6.27 13.83 -20.28
C ILE A 282 -6.55 15.11 -21.05
N ASP A 283 -7.62 15.09 -21.84
CA ASP A 283 -8.11 16.23 -22.61
C ASP A 283 -9.28 16.90 -21.88
N HIS A 284 -10.02 16.13 -21.07
CA HIS A 284 -11.19 16.59 -20.33
C HIS A 284 -11.19 16.12 -18.87
N ALA A 285 -11.23 17.06 -17.93
CA ALA A 285 -11.43 16.79 -16.50
C ALA A 285 -12.94 16.69 -16.17
N ARG A 286 -13.39 15.52 -15.70
CA ARG A 286 -14.82 15.20 -15.49
C ARG A 286 -15.31 15.36 -14.05
N ALA A 287 -15.02 16.47 -13.38
CA ALA A 287 -15.47 16.68 -12.00
C ALA A 287 -16.94 17.13 -11.89
N ALA A 288 -17.78 16.42 -11.13
CA ALA A 288 -19.13 16.91 -10.79
C ALA A 288 -19.06 18.11 -9.83
N VAL A 289 -19.81 19.19 -10.10
CA VAL A 289 -19.80 20.40 -9.25
C VAL A 289 -20.13 20.09 -7.78
N THR A 290 -21.04 19.16 -7.53
CA THR A 290 -21.43 18.74 -6.18
C THR A 290 -20.31 17.95 -5.51
N HIS A 291 -19.73 16.96 -6.19
CA HIS A 291 -18.77 16.03 -5.60
C HIS A 291 -17.37 16.63 -5.45
N SER A 292 -17.02 17.61 -6.29
CA SER A 292 -15.72 18.30 -6.24
C SER A 292 -15.60 19.38 -5.17
N GLY A 293 -16.65 19.61 -4.37
CA GLY A 293 -16.67 20.63 -3.33
C GLY A 293 -17.28 21.97 -3.74
N GLY A 294 -18.09 22.01 -4.80
CA GLY A 294 -18.90 23.17 -5.16
C GLY A 294 -18.35 24.04 -6.29
N ILE A 295 -19.03 25.17 -6.53
CA ILE A 295 -18.71 26.17 -7.55
C ILE A 295 -17.28 26.71 -7.32
N SER A 296 -16.94 27.04 -6.08
CA SER A 296 -15.61 27.58 -5.74
C SER A 296 -14.47 26.60 -6.01
N ALA A 297 -14.68 25.30 -5.80
CA ALA A 297 -13.68 24.28 -6.08
C ALA A 297 -13.58 24.00 -7.59
N LEU A 298 -14.72 23.87 -8.27
CA LEU A 298 -14.75 23.61 -9.72
C LEU A 298 -14.13 24.76 -10.53
N ARG A 299 -14.32 26.02 -10.10
CA ARG A 299 -13.67 27.18 -10.73
C ARG A 299 -12.14 27.13 -10.61
N ARG A 300 -11.62 26.67 -9.47
CA ARG A 300 -10.17 26.51 -9.27
C ARG A 300 -9.61 25.37 -10.12
N LEU A 301 -10.35 24.28 -10.26
CA LEU A 301 -9.99 23.19 -11.17
C LEU A 301 -9.94 23.70 -12.63
N ALA A 302 -10.96 24.44 -13.07
CA ALA A 302 -11.01 25.02 -14.39
C ALA A 302 -9.83 25.97 -14.67
N ALA A 303 -9.51 26.84 -13.72
CA ALA A 303 -8.37 27.76 -13.83
C ALA A 303 -7.03 27.01 -13.92
N LEU A 304 -6.85 25.92 -13.18
CA LEU A 304 -5.65 25.08 -13.30
C LEU A 304 -5.60 24.38 -14.66
N ALA A 305 -6.71 23.78 -15.08
CA ALA A 305 -6.81 23.05 -16.34
C ALA A 305 -6.54 23.94 -17.57
N ASP A 306 -6.99 25.20 -17.53
CA ASP A 306 -6.86 26.16 -18.63
C ASP A 306 -5.39 26.42 -19.01
N VAL A 307 -4.51 26.57 -18.00
CA VAL A 307 -3.06 26.77 -18.19
C VAL A 307 -2.41 25.61 -18.95
N TRP A 308 -2.96 24.40 -18.81
CA TRP A 308 -2.44 23.18 -19.42
C TRP A 308 -3.26 22.73 -20.64
N GLN A 309 -4.12 23.60 -21.16
CA GLN A 309 -4.97 23.33 -22.33
C GLN A 309 -5.92 22.14 -22.15
N VAL A 310 -6.26 21.82 -20.90
CA VAL A 310 -7.24 20.78 -20.55
C VAL A 310 -8.60 21.43 -20.35
N LYS A 311 -9.64 20.82 -20.92
CA LYS A 311 -11.03 21.29 -20.77
C LYS A 311 -11.65 20.74 -19.49
N VAL A 312 -12.61 21.45 -18.92
CA VAL A 312 -13.46 20.92 -17.85
C VAL A 312 -14.82 20.54 -18.42
N SER A 313 -15.27 19.32 -18.15
CA SER A 313 -16.55 18.79 -18.68
C SER A 313 -17.27 18.03 -17.58
N PRO A 314 -18.03 18.74 -16.72
CA PRO A 314 -18.57 18.19 -15.49
C PRO A 314 -19.52 17.00 -15.73
N HIS A 315 -19.33 15.96 -14.91
CA HIS A 315 -20.30 14.87 -14.73
C HIS A 315 -21.65 15.44 -14.29
N GLY A 316 -22.73 14.92 -14.89
CA GLY A 316 -24.08 15.45 -14.65
C GLY A 316 -25.26 14.58 -15.10
N PRO A 317 -25.21 13.23 -15.05
CA PRO A 317 -26.39 12.43 -15.25
C PRO A 317 -27.38 12.60 -14.08
N SER A 318 -28.52 11.90 -14.11
CA SER A 318 -29.63 12.09 -13.15
C SER A 318 -29.30 11.72 -11.69
N ASP A 319 -28.04 11.39 -11.38
CA ASP A 319 -27.52 11.16 -10.03
C ASP A 319 -27.07 12.42 -9.27
N VAL A 320 -27.03 13.57 -9.93
CA VAL A 320 -26.98 14.90 -9.29
C VAL A 320 -28.36 15.58 -9.39
N SER A 321 -28.73 16.41 -8.41
CA SER A 321 -30.06 17.06 -8.43
C SER A 321 -30.15 18.23 -9.44
N PRO A 322 -31.35 18.70 -9.79
CA PRO A 322 -31.50 19.90 -10.63
C PRO A 322 -30.85 21.17 -10.06
N ILE A 323 -30.52 21.20 -8.76
CA ILE A 323 -29.73 22.29 -8.13
C ILE A 323 -28.28 22.24 -8.61
N ALA A 324 -27.68 21.05 -8.62
CA ALA A 324 -26.33 20.85 -9.12
C ALA A 324 -26.24 21.14 -10.61
N MET A 325 -27.24 20.73 -11.39
CA MET A 325 -27.30 21.05 -12.82
C MET A 325 -27.32 22.56 -13.07
N ALA A 326 -28.10 23.31 -12.29
CA ALA A 326 -28.11 24.78 -12.34
C ALA A 326 -26.73 25.38 -12.03
N ALA A 327 -26.08 24.89 -10.96
CA ALA A 327 -24.75 25.34 -10.56
C ALA A 327 -23.70 25.04 -11.63
N SER A 328 -23.75 23.85 -12.23
CA SER A 328 -22.85 23.46 -13.31
C SER A 328 -23.04 24.34 -14.54
N ALA A 329 -24.28 24.63 -14.95
CA ALA A 329 -24.57 25.55 -16.06
C ALA A 329 -24.07 26.98 -15.80
N HIS A 330 -24.17 27.49 -14.56
CA HIS A 330 -23.60 28.79 -14.20
C HIS A 330 -22.08 28.83 -14.31
N VAL A 331 -21.39 27.78 -13.82
CA VAL A 331 -19.93 27.67 -13.96
C VAL A 331 -19.56 27.54 -15.44
N ALA A 332 -20.29 26.71 -16.18
CA ALA A 332 -20.08 26.49 -17.59
C ALA A 332 -20.21 27.78 -18.40
N LEU A 333 -21.20 28.65 -18.16
CA LEU A 333 -21.29 29.93 -18.87
C LEU A 333 -20.10 30.86 -18.63
N ALA A 334 -19.51 30.85 -17.43
CA ALA A 334 -18.45 31.78 -17.03
C ALA A 334 -17.02 31.25 -17.23
N THR A 335 -16.85 30.02 -17.73
CA THR A 335 -15.54 29.34 -17.79
C THR A 335 -15.06 29.18 -19.23
N PRO A 336 -13.96 29.82 -19.68
CA PRO A 336 -13.49 29.75 -21.07
C PRO A 336 -13.20 28.33 -21.56
N ASN A 337 -12.48 27.53 -20.79
CA ASN A 337 -12.14 26.13 -21.11
C ASN A 337 -13.22 25.11 -20.74
N HIS A 338 -14.48 25.52 -20.60
CA HIS A 338 -15.59 24.56 -20.47
C HIS A 338 -15.77 23.81 -21.79
N GLY A 339 -15.68 22.47 -21.74
CA GLY A 339 -15.78 21.60 -22.90
C GLY A 339 -17.23 21.30 -23.28
N ILE A 340 -17.93 20.53 -22.45
CA ILE A 340 -19.33 20.15 -22.64
C ILE A 340 -19.96 19.73 -21.30
N GLN A 341 -21.27 19.85 -21.18
CA GLN A 341 -22.03 19.40 -20.00
C GLN A 341 -22.74 18.07 -20.26
N GLU A 342 -22.61 17.10 -19.36
CA GLU A 342 -23.44 15.89 -19.41
C GLU A 342 -24.88 16.19 -18.97
N TYR A 343 -25.87 15.67 -19.70
CA TYR A 343 -27.29 15.83 -19.37
C TYR A 343 -28.15 14.63 -19.80
N MET A 344 -28.84 14.00 -18.84
CA MET A 344 -29.77 12.87 -19.08
C MET A 344 -31.25 13.23 -18.96
N GLY A 345 -31.57 14.45 -18.53
CA GLY A 345 -32.93 14.83 -18.14
C GLY A 345 -33.36 14.28 -16.77
N TYR A 346 -34.54 14.72 -16.33
CA TYR A 346 -35.14 14.29 -15.08
C TYR A 346 -36.61 13.89 -15.28
N PRO A 347 -37.14 12.93 -14.51
CA PRO A 347 -38.58 12.65 -14.51
C PRO A 347 -39.41 13.86 -14.07
N GLU A 348 -40.66 13.95 -14.52
CA GLU A 348 -41.58 15.04 -14.19
C GLU A 348 -41.73 15.27 -12.68
N GLN A 349 -41.77 14.19 -11.88
CA GLN A 349 -41.87 14.31 -10.42
C GLN A 349 -40.67 15.01 -9.78
N VAL A 350 -39.48 14.91 -10.39
CA VAL A 350 -38.28 15.62 -9.92
C VAL A 350 -38.43 17.12 -10.18
N HIS A 351 -38.96 17.51 -11.35
CA HIS A 351 -39.24 18.91 -11.69
C HIS A 351 -40.31 19.54 -10.77
N GLU A 352 -41.31 18.78 -10.33
CA GLU A 352 -42.30 19.24 -9.36
C GLU A 352 -41.68 19.59 -7.99
N VAL A 353 -40.72 18.78 -7.54
CA VAL A 353 -40.02 18.95 -6.24
C VAL A 353 -38.95 20.04 -6.34
N PHE A 354 -38.13 20.00 -7.38
CA PHE A 354 -36.99 20.90 -7.59
C PHE A 354 -37.31 21.92 -8.66
N ARG A 355 -38.02 23.00 -8.28
CA ARG A 355 -38.22 24.11 -9.21
C ARG A 355 -36.89 24.77 -9.57
N HIS A 356 -36.64 24.93 -10.86
CA HIS A 356 -35.44 25.57 -11.41
C HIS A 356 -35.80 26.52 -12.55
N ALA A 357 -34.86 27.40 -12.88
CA ALA A 357 -34.99 28.36 -13.98
C ALA A 357 -34.25 27.93 -15.25
N TRP A 358 -33.38 26.92 -15.14
CA TRP A 358 -32.60 26.45 -16.28
C TRP A 358 -33.48 25.69 -17.28
N THR A 359 -33.14 25.80 -18.56
CA THR A 359 -33.77 25.05 -19.67
C THR A 359 -32.73 24.21 -20.41
N CYS A 360 -33.21 23.18 -21.10
CA CYS A 360 -32.41 22.42 -22.07
C CYS A 360 -33.18 22.40 -23.39
N ASP A 361 -32.77 23.24 -24.33
CA ASP A 361 -33.42 23.43 -25.62
C ASP A 361 -32.40 23.16 -26.71
N ASP A 362 -32.77 22.35 -27.70
CA ASP A 362 -31.92 22.05 -28.87
C ASP A 362 -30.50 21.59 -28.46
N GLY A 363 -30.41 20.66 -27.50
CA GLY A 363 -29.13 20.13 -26.99
C GLY A 363 -28.27 21.12 -26.20
N HIS A 364 -28.80 22.28 -25.80
CA HIS A 364 -28.07 23.30 -25.06
C HIS A 364 -28.75 23.66 -23.74
N LEU A 365 -27.96 23.83 -22.69
CA LEU A 365 -28.38 24.27 -21.37
C LEU A 365 -28.20 25.78 -21.21
N HIS A 366 -29.15 26.42 -20.53
CA HIS A 366 -29.00 27.80 -20.05
C HIS A 366 -29.54 27.91 -18.61
N PRO A 367 -28.83 28.52 -17.66
CA PRO A 367 -29.27 28.61 -16.26
C PRO A 367 -30.41 29.61 -16.03
N GLY A 368 -30.67 30.50 -17.00
CA GLY A 368 -31.58 31.64 -16.90
C GLY A 368 -30.90 32.92 -16.40
N ASP A 369 -31.47 34.08 -16.73
CA ASP A 369 -30.90 35.40 -16.40
C ASP A 369 -31.43 35.99 -15.09
N ALA A 370 -32.51 35.44 -14.55
CA ALA A 370 -33.03 35.86 -13.26
C ALA A 370 -32.26 35.17 -12.12
N PRO A 371 -31.98 35.87 -11.00
CA PRO A 371 -31.58 35.19 -9.77
C PRO A 371 -32.66 34.18 -9.36
N ARG A 372 -32.26 33.03 -8.81
CA ARG A 372 -33.19 31.97 -8.41
C ARG A 372 -34.26 32.56 -7.48
N ALA A 373 -35.55 32.31 -7.75
CA ALA A 373 -36.66 33.04 -7.11
C ALA A 373 -36.60 33.02 -5.56
N ARG A 374 -36.95 34.14 -4.91
CA ARG A 374 -37.13 34.24 -3.44
C ARG A 374 -38.27 33.30 -3.02
N GLY A 375 -37.94 32.11 -2.51
CA GLY A 375 -38.94 31.09 -2.20
C GLY A 375 -39.87 31.49 -1.04
N ARG A 376 -41.10 31.92 -1.34
CA ARG A 376 -42.27 31.73 -0.44
C ARG A 376 -42.95 30.42 -0.85
N ARG A 377 -43.07 29.45 0.05
CA ARG A 377 -44.03 28.34 -0.14
C ARG A 377 -45.43 28.84 0.22
N ARG A 378 -46.40 28.68 -0.70
CA ARG A 378 -47.82 28.56 -0.33
C ARG A 378 -48.00 27.30 0.52
N ARG A 379 -48.74 27.39 1.63
CA ARG A 379 -49.23 26.23 2.39
C ARG A 379 -50.04 25.34 1.45
N GLY A 380 -49.62 24.09 1.23
CA GLY A 380 -50.40 23.12 0.44
C GLY A 380 -49.65 22.06 -0.38
N ALA A 381 -48.34 21.88 -0.23
CA ALA A 381 -47.66 20.74 -0.88
C ALA A 381 -47.82 19.47 -0.03
N ARG A 382 -48.25 18.39 -0.68
CA ARG A 382 -48.54 17.06 -0.11
C ARG A 382 -47.39 16.52 0.75
N ARG A 383 -47.79 15.72 1.75
CA ARG A 383 -46.98 14.99 2.74
C ARG A 383 -45.68 14.42 2.12
N PRO A 384 -44.52 14.41 2.84
CA PRO A 384 -43.31 13.76 2.36
C PRO A 384 -43.63 12.32 1.93
N LEU A 385 -43.30 11.97 0.69
CA LEU A 385 -43.33 10.58 0.25
C LEU A 385 -42.37 9.77 1.13
N PRO A 386 -42.72 8.53 1.51
CA PRO A 386 -41.95 7.75 2.46
C PRO A 386 -40.48 7.61 2.00
N LEU A 387 -39.56 7.88 2.92
CA LEU A 387 -38.13 7.69 2.74
C LEU A 387 -37.84 6.24 2.34
N ARG A 388 -36.97 6.01 1.36
CA ARG A 388 -36.36 4.70 1.18
C ARG A 388 -35.36 4.51 2.31
N THR A 389 -35.77 3.80 3.36
CA THR A 389 -35.01 3.57 4.60
C THR A 389 -33.77 2.70 4.42
N ARG A 390 -33.52 2.19 3.21
CA ARG A 390 -32.30 1.45 2.86
C ARG A 390 -31.67 2.12 1.63
N PRO A 391 -30.43 2.65 1.74
CA PRO A 391 -29.76 3.27 0.60
C PRO A 391 -29.60 2.22 -0.50
N ALA A 392 -29.82 2.65 -1.75
CA ALA A 392 -29.39 1.86 -2.91
C ALA A 392 -27.87 1.68 -2.79
N ALA A 393 -27.34 0.51 -3.08
CA ALA A 393 -25.89 0.40 -3.21
C ALA A 393 -25.43 1.22 -4.43
N GLY A 394 -24.37 2.01 -4.26
CA GLY A 394 -23.57 2.52 -5.38
C GLY A 394 -23.25 1.36 -6.31
N ARG A 395 -23.44 1.58 -7.61
CA ARG A 395 -23.72 0.53 -8.60
C ARG A 395 -22.49 0.10 -9.42
N ALA A 396 -21.29 0.56 -9.06
CA ALA A 396 -20.07 -0.01 -9.62
C ALA A 396 -19.96 -1.46 -9.09
N PRO A 397 -20.13 -2.49 -9.94
CA PRO A 397 -19.97 -3.86 -9.49
C PRO A 397 -18.54 -4.04 -8.96
N PRO A 398 -18.32 -4.64 -7.78
CA PRO A 398 -16.98 -5.04 -7.37
C PRO A 398 -16.42 -5.95 -8.46
N ARG A 399 -15.23 -5.62 -8.98
CA ARG A 399 -14.49 -6.56 -9.83
C ARG A 399 -14.17 -7.77 -8.95
N ARG A 400 -14.74 -8.93 -9.27
CA ARG A 400 -14.08 -10.21 -9.02
C ARG A 400 -13.34 -10.61 -10.30
N LEU A 401 -12.14 -10.08 -10.42
CA LEU A 401 -11.06 -10.80 -11.08
C LEU A 401 -10.25 -11.42 -9.94
N ASP A 402 -9.84 -12.67 -10.10
CA ASP A 402 -8.83 -13.26 -9.24
C ASP A 402 -7.62 -12.31 -9.17
N ASP A 403 -7.12 -12.11 -7.95
CA ASP A 403 -5.92 -11.36 -7.54
C ASP A 403 -6.10 -9.89 -7.11
N GLY A 404 -5.82 -9.66 -5.82
CA GLY A 404 -6.19 -8.47 -5.05
C GLY A 404 -5.17 -7.33 -4.98
N LEU A 405 -5.63 -6.16 -4.52
CA LEU A 405 -4.81 -5.01 -4.11
C LEU A 405 -5.49 -4.16 -3.01
N VAL A 406 -4.62 -3.47 -2.25
CA VAL A 406 -4.74 -3.08 -0.84
C VAL A 406 -5.19 -1.62 -0.65
N THR A 407 -6.04 -1.38 0.35
CA THR A 407 -6.52 -0.07 0.85
C THR A 407 -5.64 0.49 1.98
N ALA A 408 -5.45 1.81 2.03
CA ALA A 408 -4.86 2.50 3.19
C ALA A 408 -5.78 2.39 4.43
N VAL A 409 -5.30 1.68 5.45
CA VAL A 409 -6.00 1.46 6.73
C VAL A 409 -5.52 2.51 7.73
N LEU A 410 -6.42 3.39 8.20
CA LEU A 410 -6.22 4.18 9.42
C LEU A 410 -5.90 3.23 10.58
N PRO A 411 -5.06 3.62 11.56
CA PRO A 411 -4.77 2.76 12.71
C PRO A 411 -6.10 2.42 13.41
N THR A 412 -6.54 1.17 13.28
CA THR A 412 -7.50 0.59 14.22
C THR A 412 -6.86 0.73 15.59
N GLU A 413 -7.55 1.35 16.55
CA GLU A 413 -7.10 1.34 17.94
C GLU A 413 -6.85 -0.12 18.35
N THR A 414 -5.59 -0.52 18.49
CA THR A 414 -5.23 -1.83 19.02
C THR A 414 -5.68 -1.84 20.49
N PRO A 415 -6.47 -2.84 20.92
CA PRO A 415 -6.80 -2.98 22.34
C PRO A 415 -5.53 -3.01 23.18
N ALA A 416 -5.50 -2.24 24.27
CA ALA A 416 -4.40 -2.31 25.22
C ALA A 416 -4.36 -3.73 25.85
N PRO A 417 -3.16 -4.33 26.02
CA PRO A 417 -3.05 -5.64 26.64
C PRO A 417 -3.46 -5.61 28.12
N ASP A 418 -4.05 -6.69 28.62
CA ASP A 418 -4.52 -6.82 30.01
C ASP A 418 -3.38 -6.94 31.04
N GLY A 419 -2.13 -7.08 30.57
CA GLY A 419 -0.93 -7.22 31.39
C GLY A 419 0.27 -7.75 30.61
N THR A 420 1.40 -7.92 31.28
CA THR A 420 2.63 -8.46 30.69
C THR A 420 2.63 -9.99 30.72
N GLY A 421 2.58 -10.60 29.54
CA GLY A 421 2.67 -12.05 29.34
C GLY A 421 3.92 -12.48 28.57
N ILE A 422 4.61 -11.53 27.95
CA ILE A 422 5.81 -11.76 27.16
C ILE A 422 6.94 -10.86 27.67
N VAL A 423 8.11 -11.45 27.94
CA VAL A 423 9.36 -10.70 28.13
C VAL A 423 10.21 -10.88 26.89
N HIS A 424 10.58 -9.79 26.22
CA HIS A 424 11.40 -9.86 25.01
C HIS A 424 12.83 -9.37 25.27
N LEU A 425 13.81 -10.25 25.11
CA LEU A 425 15.23 -9.94 25.23
C LEU A 425 15.79 -9.52 23.86
N GLY A 426 16.23 -8.26 23.75
CA GLY A 426 16.72 -7.69 22.49
C GLY A 426 15.72 -6.72 21.89
N LEU A 427 15.66 -5.49 22.40
CA LEU A 427 14.78 -4.43 21.88
C LEU A 427 15.27 -3.84 20.54
N SER A 428 15.31 -4.68 19.51
CA SER A 428 15.81 -4.37 18.18
C SER A 428 14.75 -3.70 17.29
N ASN A 429 15.18 -3.13 16.15
CA ASN A 429 14.23 -2.71 15.11
C ASN A 429 13.43 -3.89 14.56
N PHE A 430 14.08 -5.05 14.39
CA PHE A 430 13.41 -6.25 13.88
C PHE A 430 12.26 -6.69 14.81
N HIS A 431 12.52 -6.77 16.13
CA HIS A 431 11.47 -7.06 17.12
C HIS A 431 10.25 -6.17 16.97
N ARG A 432 10.54 -4.86 16.95
CA ARG A 432 9.54 -3.81 16.92
C ARG A 432 8.73 -3.79 15.61
N ALA A 433 9.31 -4.22 14.50
CA ALA A 433 8.62 -4.35 13.21
C ALA A 433 8.06 -5.76 12.93
N HIS A 434 8.33 -6.78 13.75
CA HIS A 434 7.92 -8.15 13.47
C HIS A 434 7.08 -8.74 14.60
N GLN A 435 7.69 -9.24 15.68
CA GLN A 435 6.96 -9.94 16.74
C GLN A 435 5.95 -9.03 17.45
N ALA A 436 6.30 -7.76 17.66
CA ALA A 436 5.39 -6.77 18.24
C ALA A 436 4.17 -6.50 17.32
N VAL A 437 4.38 -6.47 16.00
CA VAL A 437 3.33 -6.26 14.99
C VAL A 437 2.40 -7.48 14.92
N HIS A 438 2.95 -8.70 14.92
CA HIS A 438 2.17 -9.95 15.01
C HIS A 438 1.38 -10.05 16.31
N THR A 439 1.98 -9.64 17.43
CA THR A 439 1.30 -9.63 18.73
C THR A 439 0.17 -8.60 18.77
N ALA A 440 0.36 -7.42 18.15
CA ALA A 440 -0.69 -6.40 18.02
C ALA A 440 -1.89 -6.95 17.23
N ALA A 441 -1.63 -7.63 16.12
CA ALA A 441 -2.66 -8.26 15.31
C ALA A 441 -3.43 -9.36 16.09
N ALA A 442 -2.71 -10.16 16.89
CA ALA A 442 -3.31 -11.20 17.72
C ALA A 442 -4.12 -10.66 18.91
N LEU A 443 -3.79 -9.47 19.43
CA LEU A 443 -4.48 -8.83 20.56
C LEU A 443 -5.88 -8.32 20.25
N ALA A 444 -6.31 -8.34 18.99
CA ALA A 444 -7.73 -8.19 18.65
C ALA A 444 -8.63 -9.23 19.36
N GLY A 445 -8.06 -10.36 19.80
CA GLY A 445 -8.73 -11.37 20.63
C GLY A 445 -8.67 -11.13 22.15
N GLY A 446 -8.01 -10.06 22.61
CA GLY A 446 -7.76 -9.76 24.03
C GLY A 446 -6.65 -10.60 24.67
N GLY A 447 -6.48 -10.47 25.99
CA GLY A 447 -5.59 -11.29 26.81
C GLY A 447 -4.33 -10.56 27.32
N PRO A 448 -3.59 -11.20 28.25
CA PRO A 448 -2.48 -10.56 28.96
C PRO A 448 -1.17 -10.71 28.17
N TRP A 449 -1.21 -10.48 26.87
CA TRP A 449 -0.08 -10.73 25.96
C TRP A 449 0.77 -9.47 25.70
N GLY A 450 0.78 -8.54 26.66
CA GLY A 450 1.65 -7.37 26.62
C GLY A 450 3.13 -7.75 26.72
N ILE A 451 3.98 -6.93 26.10
CA ILE A 451 5.41 -7.16 25.97
C ILE A 451 6.20 -6.22 26.89
N LEU A 452 7.01 -6.78 27.79
CA LEU A 452 8.11 -6.05 28.41
C LEU A 452 9.34 -6.14 27.50
N GLY A 453 9.73 -5.02 26.89
CA GLY A 453 10.90 -4.95 26.01
C GLY A 453 12.19 -4.72 26.78
N VAL A 454 13.19 -5.60 26.62
CA VAL A 454 14.46 -5.51 27.33
C VAL A 454 15.60 -5.18 26.36
N ALA A 455 16.20 -4.01 26.54
CA ALA A 455 17.44 -3.67 25.86
C ALA A 455 18.64 -4.26 26.63
N PRO A 456 19.64 -4.86 25.97
CA PRO A 456 20.74 -5.50 26.67
C PRO A 456 21.66 -4.48 27.34
N ARG A 457 22.09 -3.45 26.61
CA ARG A 457 23.07 -2.44 27.07
C ARG A 457 22.66 -1.01 26.78
N SER A 458 22.36 -0.70 25.52
CA SER A 458 22.04 0.68 25.10
C SER A 458 20.64 1.06 25.58
N ALA A 459 20.56 2.17 26.31
CA ALA A 459 19.30 2.66 26.84
C ALA A 459 18.55 3.59 25.89
N GLY A 460 19.18 4.09 24.82
CA GLY A 460 18.59 5.13 23.98
C GLY A 460 17.22 4.78 23.40
N ILE A 461 17.01 3.52 23.01
CA ILE A 461 15.70 3.06 22.52
C ILE A 461 14.70 2.86 23.67
N ALA A 462 15.12 2.24 24.76
CA ALA A 462 14.27 1.99 25.92
C ALA A 462 13.81 3.30 26.58
N ASP A 463 14.73 4.21 26.86
CA ASP A 463 14.45 5.52 27.46
C ASP A 463 13.52 6.35 26.58
N ALA A 464 13.71 6.32 25.25
CA ALA A 464 12.83 7.03 24.31
C ALA A 464 11.44 6.39 24.18
N MET A 465 11.35 5.05 24.22
CA MET A 465 10.05 4.37 24.27
C MET A 465 9.31 4.69 25.57
N ALA A 466 9.97 4.61 26.72
CA ALA A 466 9.38 4.96 28.01
C ALA A 466 8.86 6.41 28.04
N ALA A 467 9.59 7.35 27.44
CA ALA A 467 9.16 8.74 27.28
C ALA A 467 7.94 8.93 26.34
N GLN A 468 7.64 7.93 25.50
CA GLN A 468 6.52 7.88 24.56
C GLN A 468 5.42 6.90 25.00
N GLU A 469 5.30 6.64 26.30
CA GLU A 469 4.33 5.67 26.84
C GLU A 469 4.46 4.28 26.20
N ASP A 470 5.70 3.88 25.91
CA ASP A 470 6.10 2.65 25.23
C ASP A 470 5.52 2.48 23.80
N ARG A 471 5.07 3.57 23.18
CA ARG A 471 4.56 3.61 21.80
C ARG A 471 5.63 4.08 20.81
N TYR A 472 5.56 3.52 19.60
CA TYR A 472 6.38 3.88 18.45
C TYR A 472 5.66 3.48 17.15
N ALA A 473 6.07 4.07 16.04
CA ALA A 473 5.60 3.77 14.70
C ALA A 473 6.51 2.77 13.98
N VAL A 474 5.86 1.87 13.25
CA VAL A 474 6.46 1.09 12.18
C VAL A 474 6.02 1.73 10.87
N VAL A 475 6.97 2.29 10.12
CA VAL A 475 6.76 2.88 8.80
C VAL A 475 6.96 1.79 7.75
N GLU A 476 5.86 1.28 7.20
CA GLU A 476 5.86 0.32 6.09
C GLU A 476 6.09 1.08 4.78
N ILE A 477 7.14 0.74 4.05
CA ILE A 477 7.61 1.48 2.88
C ILE A 477 7.57 0.58 1.65
N SER A 478 6.84 1.00 0.63
CA SER A 478 6.66 0.29 -0.64
C SER A 478 6.68 1.25 -1.84
N PRO A 479 6.87 0.76 -3.08
CA PRO A 479 6.69 1.58 -4.28
C PRO A 479 5.29 2.19 -4.38
N GLU A 480 4.27 1.52 -3.81
CA GLU A 480 2.87 1.96 -3.78
C GLU A 480 2.61 3.05 -2.74
N GLY A 481 3.58 3.33 -1.86
CA GLY A 481 3.52 4.38 -0.84
C GLY A 481 3.99 3.93 0.53
N GLU A 482 3.80 4.82 1.50
CA GLU A 482 4.15 4.60 2.90
C GLU A 482 2.90 4.46 3.76
N ARG A 483 2.93 3.52 4.71
CA ARG A 483 1.90 3.32 5.73
C ARG A 483 2.54 3.34 7.10
N VAL A 484 1.81 3.78 8.12
CA VAL A 484 2.22 3.65 9.52
C VAL A 484 1.35 2.66 10.25
N VAL A 485 2.00 1.79 11.03
CA VAL A 485 1.40 0.89 12.02
C VAL A 485 1.93 1.29 13.40
N VAL A 486 1.07 1.39 14.39
CA VAL A 486 1.46 1.61 15.80
C VAL A 486 1.06 0.37 16.59
N PRO A 487 2.00 -0.53 16.92
CA PRO A 487 1.66 -1.81 17.57
C PRO A 487 0.97 -1.63 18.92
N ALA A 488 1.46 -0.69 19.75
CA ALA A 488 0.91 -0.38 21.08
C ALA A 488 0.77 -1.61 22.03
N VAL A 489 1.68 -2.58 21.92
CA VAL A 489 1.65 -3.84 22.70
C VAL A 489 2.63 -3.88 23.87
N HIS A 490 3.53 -2.91 23.95
CA HIS A 490 4.52 -2.86 25.00
C HIS A 490 3.88 -2.32 26.29
N THR A 491 4.10 -3.03 27.40
CA THR A 491 3.64 -2.65 28.75
C THR A 491 4.74 -1.99 29.57
N GLY A 492 5.93 -1.86 28.98
CA GLY A 492 7.11 -1.28 29.59
C GLY A 492 8.37 -1.62 28.81
N THR A 493 9.43 -0.90 29.18
CA THR A 493 10.79 -1.21 28.76
C THR A 493 11.75 -1.26 29.95
N ALA A 494 12.87 -1.98 29.79
CA ALA A 494 13.93 -2.12 30.78
C ALA A 494 15.30 -2.24 30.11
N VAL A 495 16.37 -1.89 30.83
CA VAL A 495 17.76 -2.05 30.36
C VAL A 495 18.50 -3.05 31.25
N ALA A 496 18.86 -4.22 30.71
CA ALA A 496 19.35 -5.35 31.51
C ALA A 496 20.59 -5.01 32.35
N VAL A 497 21.57 -4.28 31.82
CA VAL A 497 22.76 -3.85 32.59
C VAL A 497 22.47 -2.81 33.67
N ARG A 498 21.39 -2.02 33.54
CA ARG A 498 21.01 -1.00 34.55
C ARG A 498 20.11 -1.60 35.62
N GLU A 499 19.22 -2.50 35.23
CA GLU A 499 18.12 -3.01 36.04
C GLU A 499 18.06 -4.56 36.04
N PRO A 500 19.17 -5.28 36.33
CA PRO A 500 19.21 -6.74 36.19
C PRO A 500 18.18 -7.44 37.08
N GLU A 501 17.94 -6.93 38.29
CA GLU A 501 16.93 -7.48 39.21
C GLU A 501 15.49 -7.31 38.70
N ARG A 502 15.18 -6.18 38.06
CA ARG A 502 13.86 -5.95 37.45
C ARG A 502 13.62 -6.92 36.30
N VAL A 503 14.64 -7.12 35.45
CA VAL A 503 14.58 -8.07 34.34
C VAL A 503 14.43 -9.50 34.83
N LEU A 504 15.24 -9.92 35.80
CA LEU A 504 15.15 -11.26 36.39
C LEU A 504 13.82 -11.49 37.11
N GLY A 505 13.29 -10.47 37.79
CA GLY A 505 11.96 -10.50 38.39
C GLY A 505 10.86 -10.71 37.34
N ALA A 506 10.92 -9.98 36.22
CA ALA A 506 9.96 -10.13 35.13
C ALA A 506 10.06 -11.49 34.43
N LEU A 507 11.27 -12.00 34.20
CA LEU A 507 11.50 -13.34 33.64
C LEU A 507 10.95 -14.44 34.55
N ALA A 508 11.04 -14.26 35.88
CA ALA A 508 10.56 -15.22 36.86
C ALA A 508 9.04 -15.14 37.10
N ALA A 509 8.43 -13.96 36.90
CA ALA A 509 7.03 -13.68 37.26
C ALA A 509 6.04 -14.66 36.63
N GLU A 510 5.09 -15.19 37.43
CA GLU A 510 4.10 -16.17 36.98
C GLU A 510 3.30 -15.72 35.75
N SER A 511 3.02 -14.42 35.64
CA SER A 511 2.32 -13.82 34.50
C SER A 511 3.08 -13.95 33.18
N THR A 512 4.41 -14.02 33.21
CA THR A 512 5.26 -14.25 32.03
C THR A 512 5.10 -15.70 31.58
N ARG A 513 4.55 -15.88 30.39
CA ARG A 513 4.30 -17.18 29.75
C ARG A 513 5.25 -17.46 28.59
N ILE A 514 5.79 -16.40 27.99
CA ILE A 514 6.78 -16.49 26.89
C ILE A 514 7.95 -15.56 27.19
N VAL A 515 9.16 -16.08 27.05
CA VAL A 515 10.40 -15.31 26.93
C VAL A 515 10.83 -15.39 25.46
N SER A 516 10.93 -14.26 24.77
CA SER A 516 11.33 -14.24 23.35
C SER A 516 12.66 -13.51 23.15
N LEU A 517 13.41 -13.85 22.09
CA LEU A 517 14.77 -13.34 21.86
C LEU A 517 14.99 -12.84 20.43
N THR A 518 15.59 -11.64 20.30
CA THR A 518 16.28 -11.17 19.08
C THR A 518 17.64 -10.57 19.44
N VAL A 519 18.58 -11.44 19.84
CA VAL A 519 19.88 -11.07 20.40
C VAL A 519 21.03 -11.19 19.41
N THR A 520 20.75 -11.50 18.14
CA THR A 520 21.69 -11.87 17.08
C THR A 520 22.39 -13.20 17.35
N GLU A 521 22.99 -13.80 16.31
CA GLU A 521 23.72 -15.07 16.39
C GLU A 521 24.85 -15.01 17.44
N GLN A 522 25.53 -13.86 17.55
CA GLN A 522 26.59 -13.65 18.54
C GLN A 522 26.09 -13.57 19.98
N GLY A 523 24.81 -13.19 20.18
CA GLY A 523 24.21 -13.02 21.50
C GLY A 523 24.04 -14.32 22.29
N TYR A 524 24.09 -15.48 21.61
CA TYR A 524 23.99 -16.80 22.20
C TYR A 524 25.32 -17.32 22.77
N THR A 525 26.43 -16.59 22.58
CA THR A 525 27.77 -16.96 23.11
C THR A 525 28.16 -18.40 22.75
N ILE A 526 27.97 -18.76 21.48
CA ILE A 526 28.28 -20.10 20.97
C ILE A 526 29.78 -20.22 20.72
N ASP A 527 30.40 -21.28 21.24
CA ASP A 527 31.78 -21.63 20.89
C ASP A 527 31.81 -22.14 19.44
N PRO A 528 32.51 -21.45 18.52
CA PRO A 528 32.53 -21.82 17.11
C PRO A 528 33.15 -23.20 16.84
N ARG A 529 33.91 -23.76 17.78
CA ARG A 529 34.59 -25.05 17.65
C ARG A 529 33.72 -26.22 18.07
N THR A 530 32.93 -26.04 19.12
CA THR A 530 32.08 -27.11 19.69
C THR A 530 30.62 -26.97 19.30
N GLY A 531 30.19 -25.77 18.91
CA GLY A 531 28.78 -25.42 18.71
C GLY A 531 27.98 -25.31 20.01
N GLY A 532 28.58 -25.63 21.16
CA GLY A 532 27.97 -25.48 22.49
C GLY A 532 28.16 -24.08 23.05
N LEU A 533 27.79 -23.90 24.31
CA LEU A 533 27.98 -22.66 25.04
C LEU A 533 29.47 -22.44 25.32
N ASP A 534 29.96 -21.26 24.99
CA ASP A 534 31.33 -20.84 25.34
C ASP A 534 31.42 -20.58 26.85
N LEU A 535 31.78 -21.61 27.61
CA LEU A 535 31.96 -21.54 29.07
C LEU A 535 33.17 -20.68 29.47
N ASP A 536 34.11 -20.43 28.56
CA ASP A 536 35.28 -19.58 28.81
C ASP A 536 34.96 -18.10 28.56
N HIS A 537 33.87 -17.80 27.84
CA HIS A 537 33.42 -16.43 27.60
C HIS A 537 33.26 -15.66 28.92
N PRO A 538 33.89 -14.47 29.08
CA PRO A 538 33.89 -13.74 30.36
C PRO A 538 32.49 -13.45 30.91
N GLY A 539 31.53 -13.15 30.03
CA GLY A 539 30.14 -12.91 30.42
C GLY A 539 29.45 -14.18 30.94
N VAL A 540 29.72 -15.34 30.33
CA VAL A 540 29.12 -16.62 30.77
C VAL A 540 29.70 -17.01 32.14
N ARG A 541 31.01 -16.85 32.33
CA ARG A 541 31.66 -17.07 33.63
C ARG A 541 31.11 -16.17 34.73
N ALA A 542 30.89 -14.89 34.43
CA ALA A 542 30.29 -13.95 35.37
C ALA A 542 28.85 -14.37 35.73
N ASP A 543 28.08 -14.84 34.74
CA ASP A 543 26.71 -15.29 34.94
C ASP A 543 26.63 -16.58 35.77
N LEU A 544 27.55 -17.52 35.56
CA LEU A 544 27.71 -18.73 36.39
C LEU A 544 28.07 -18.39 37.85
N ALA A 545 28.85 -17.32 38.05
CA ALA A 545 29.22 -16.82 39.38
C ALA A 545 28.11 -16.03 40.10
N GLY A 546 26.99 -15.75 39.43
CA GLY A 546 25.81 -15.11 40.04
C GLY A 546 25.30 -13.85 39.34
N SER A 547 26.02 -13.36 38.33
CA SER A 547 25.53 -12.25 37.50
C SER A 547 24.45 -12.71 36.51
N ALA A 548 23.84 -11.77 35.79
CA ALA A 548 22.97 -12.08 34.67
C ALA A 548 23.12 -11.00 33.59
N THR A 549 24.02 -11.24 32.63
CA THR A 549 24.47 -10.25 31.65
C THR A 549 24.36 -10.75 30.22
N THR A 550 24.62 -12.03 29.99
CA THR A 550 24.43 -12.68 28.68
C THR A 550 22.96 -13.05 28.49
N ALA A 551 22.53 -13.22 27.24
CA ALA A 551 21.14 -13.61 26.95
C ALA A 551 20.80 -14.99 27.54
N VAL A 552 21.69 -15.98 27.35
CA VAL A 552 21.55 -17.33 27.91
C VAL A 552 21.54 -17.28 29.44
N GLY A 553 22.45 -16.51 30.05
CA GLY A 553 22.51 -16.34 31.50
C GLY A 553 21.25 -15.67 32.08
N LEU A 554 20.71 -14.64 31.44
CA LEU A 554 19.44 -14.01 31.84
C LEU A 554 18.29 -15.01 31.80
N VAL A 555 18.15 -15.76 30.70
CA VAL A 555 17.12 -16.81 30.58
C VAL A 555 17.30 -17.86 31.68
N ALA A 556 18.48 -18.48 31.78
CA ALA A 556 18.74 -19.55 32.74
C ALA A 556 18.55 -19.09 34.20
N ARG A 557 19.00 -17.89 34.56
CA ARG A 557 18.82 -17.33 35.91
C ARG A 557 17.36 -16.97 36.20
N GLY A 558 16.62 -16.45 35.22
CA GLY A 558 15.18 -16.22 35.34
C GLY A 558 14.41 -17.53 35.57
N LEU A 559 14.72 -18.57 34.78
CA LEU A 559 14.15 -19.90 34.93
C LEU A 559 14.51 -20.54 36.27
N LEU A 560 15.75 -20.38 36.76
CA LEU A 560 16.16 -20.87 38.07
C LEU A 560 15.37 -20.19 39.21
N ARG A 561 15.13 -18.87 39.12
CA ARG A 561 14.29 -18.16 40.10
C ARG A 561 12.86 -18.69 40.08
N ARG A 562 12.32 -18.96 38.89
CA ARG A 562 10.98 -19.55 38.71
C ARG A 562 10.90 -20.96 39.29
N ALA A 563 11.90 -21.80 39.03
CA ALA A 563 12.04 -23.15 39.56
C ALA A 563 12.05 -23.18 41.10
N ARG A 564 12.71 -22.21 41.72
CA ARG A 564 12.78 -22.06 43.19
C ARG A 564 11.54 -21.42 43.81
N GLY A 565 10.74 -20.72 43.01
CA GLY A 565 9.51 -20.08 43.43
C GLY A 565 8.32 -21.01 43.22
N HIS A 566 7.50 -20.68 42.23
CA HIS A 566 6.22 -21.33 41.99
C HIS A 566 6.29 -22.42 40.91
N GLY A 567 7.36 -22.49 40.11
CA GLY A 567 7.57 -23.57 39.12
C GLY A 567 6.53 -23.66 38.00
N ALA A 568 5.78 -22.59 37.71
CA ALA A 568 4.79 -22.61 36.62
C ALA A 568 5.49 -22.73 35.25
N PRO A 569 4.92 -23.40 34.23
CA PRO A 569 5.56 -23.55 32.92
C PRO A 569 5.78 -22.21 32.20
N VAL A 570 6.70 -22.21 31.23
CA VAL A 570 7.04 -21.06 30.37
C VAL A 570 7.65 -21.56 29.06
N SER A 571 7.52 -20.78 28.00
CA SER A 571 8.18 -21.07 26.71
C SER A 571 9.29 -20.06 26.41
N VAL A 572 10.40 -20.54 25.85
CA VAL A 572 11.51 -19.70 25.40
C VAL A 572 11.56 -19.74 23.86
N LEU A 573 11.14 -18.66 23.22
CA LEU A 573 10.99 -18.56 21.77
C LEU A 573 12.13 -17.72 21.17
N SER A 574 13.10 -18.38 20.55
CA SER A 574 14.08 -17.66 19.74
C SER A 574 13.43 -17.15 18.45
N CYS A 575 13.75 -15.92 18.08
CA CYS A 575 13.36 -15.28 16.83
C CYS A 575 14.59 -14.74 16.08
N ASP A 576 15.78 -15.29 16.36
CA ASP A 576 16.99 -14.98 15.63
C ASP A 576 17.15 -15.90 14.40
N ASN A 577 17.92 -15.46 13.42
CA ASN A 577 18.16 -16.16 12.16
C ASN A 577 19.23 -17.27 12.33
N LEU A 578 18.99 -18.21 13.25
CA LEU A 578 19.77 -19.43 13.46
C LEU A 578 18.97 -20.63 13.00
N LEU A 579 19.61 -21.61 12.35
CA LEU A 579 18.96 -22.89 12.03
C LEU A 579 18.66 -23.65 13.31
N GLY A 580 17.42 -24.12 13.47
CA GLY A 580 16.99 -24.81 14.70
C GLY A 580 17.17 -23.93 15.94
N ASN A 581 16.80 -22.65 15.85
CA ASN A 581 17.06 -21.66 16.89
C ASN A 581 16.50 -22.02 18.28
N GLY A 582 15.37 -22.71 18.34
CA GLY A 582 14.78 -23.26 19.56
C GLY A 582 15.65 -24.36 20.17
N ASP A 583 16.05 -25.34 19.35
CA ASP A 583 16.90 -26.45 19.77
C ASP A 583 18.28 -25.98 20.24
N VAL A 584 18.87 -25.02 19.53
CA VAL A 584 20.12 -24.37 19.92
C VAL A 584 19.94 -23.69 21.28
N THR A 585 18.89 -22.89 21.45
CA THR A 585 18.61 -22.21 22.73
C THR A 585 18.43 -23.21 23.87
N ALA A 586 17.70 -24.30 23.63
CA ALA A 586 17.49 -25.37 24.61
C ALA A 586 18.80 -26.01 25.05
N ARG A 587 19.68 -26.35 24.10
CA ARG A 587 21.00 -26.92 24.38
C ARG A 587 21.83 -25.98 25.23
N LEU A 588 21.96 -24.71 24.83
CA LEU A 588 22.80 -23.73 25.53
C LEU A 588 22.30 -23.46 26.96
N VAL A 589 20.99 -23.38 27.17
CA VAL A 589 20.40 -23.22 28.51
C VAL A 589 20.65 -24.47 29.37
N ARG A 590 20.58 -25.69 28.80
CA ARG A 590 20.89 -26.94 29.52
C ARG A 590 22.37 -27.05 29.87
N GLU A 591 23.27 -26.66 28.97
CA GLU A 591 24.71 -26.61 29.23
C GLU A 591 25.05 -25.57 30.32
N PHE A 592 24.43 -24.39 30.27
CA PHE A 592 24.54 -23.41 31.35
C PHE A 592 24.05 -23.99 32.68
N ALA A 593 22.89 -24.67 32.69
CA ALA A 593 22.35 -25.28 33.89
C ALA A 593 23.27 -26.35 34.47
N ALA A 594 23.89 -27.18 33.63
CA ALA A 594 24.84 -28.20 34.06
C ALA A 594 26.14 -27.62 34.64
N ALA A 595 26.53 -26.42 34.22
CA ALA A 595 27.71 -25.72 34.72
C ALA A 595 27.47 -24.92 36.02
N LEU A 596 26.23 -24.84 36.50
CA LEU A 596 25.91 -24.18 37.77
C LEU A 596 26.34 -25.02 39.00
N PRO A 597 26.43 -24.40 40.20
CA PRO A 597 26.65 -25.14 41.44
C PRO A 597 25.61 -26.27 41.64
N PRO A 598 25.95 -27.41 42.28
CA PRO A 598 25.12 -28.62 42.27
C PRO A 598 23.63 -28.42 42.65
N GLY A 599 23.35 -27.57 43.64
CA GLY A 599 21.98 -27.27 44.05
C GLY A 599 21.19 -26.41 43.06
N ASP A 600 21.86 -25.48 42.37
CA ASP A 600 21.26 -24.68 41.29
C ASP A 600 21.05 -25.56 40.04
N ALA A 601 22.04 -26.40 39.71
CA ALA A 601 22.00 -27.31 38.56
C ALA A 601 20.85 -28.32 38.67
N ALA A 602 20.65 -28.94 39.85
CA ALA A 602 19.55 -29.87 40.07
C ALA A 602 18.17 -29.19 40.00
N ALA A 603 18.05 -27.98 40.57
CA ALA A 603 16.80 -27.22 40.56
C ALA A 603 16.42 -26.76 39.15
N LEU A 604 17.35 -26.18 38.39
CA LEU A 604 17.08 -25.74 37.02
C LEU A 604 16.92 -26.95 36.09
N GLY A 605 17.77 -27.98 36.21
CA GLY A 605 17.75 -29.16 35.35
C GLY A 605 16.41 -29.88 35.36
N SER A 606 15.83 -30.11 36.55
CA SER A 606 14.49 -30.73 36.68
C SER A 606 13.37 -29.83 36.17
N TYR A 607 13.48 -28.52 36.35
CA TYR A 607 12.47 -27.57 35.89
C TYR A 607 12.45 -27.42 34.37
N LEU A 608 13.59 -27.57 33.69
CA LEU A 608 13.70 -27.46 32.23
C LEU A 608 12.85 -28.49 31.47
N ASP A 609 12.39 -29.56 32.11
CA ASP A 609 11.46 -30.53 31.52
C ASP A 609 10.02 -29.97 31.39
N THR A 610 9.72 -28.87 32.08
CA THR A 610 8.44 -28.14 31.97
C THR A 610 8.52 -26.94 31.01
N VAL A 611 9.71 -26.65 30.47
CA VAL A 611 9.98 -25.52 29.58
C VAL A 611 10.04 -26.00 28.13
N THR A 612 9.38 -25.28 27.22
CA THR A 612 9.47 -25.56 25.78
C THR A 612 10.32 -24.52 25.05
N PHE A 613 10.99 -24.96 24.00
CA PHE A 613 11.86 -24.16 23.15
C PHE A 613 11.46 -24.33 21.67
N PRO A 614 10.33 -23.73 21.24
CA PRO A 614 9.87 -23.85 19.85
C PRO A 614 10.87 -23.24 18.87
N ASN A 615 11.13 -23.93 17.76
CA ASN A 615 11.86 -23.36 16.62
C ASN A 615 11.00 -22.34 15.87
N SER A 616 11.63 -21.33 15.26
CA SER A 616 10.94 -20.37 14.39
C SER A 616 11.77 -19.86 13.22
N MET A 617 11.11 -19.56 12.09
CA MET A 617 11.65 -18.82 10.96
C MET A 617 10.97 -17.46 10.89
N VAL A 618 11.77 -16.39 10.81
CA VAL A 618 11.30 -15.02 10.74
C VAL A 618 11.78 -14.33 9.45
N ASP A 619 10.89 -13.60 8.78
CA ASP A 619 11.23 -12.85 7.57
C ASP A 619 10.48 -11.51 7.50
N ARG A 620 11.25 -10.43 7.48
CA ARG A 620 10.84 -9.06 7.16
C ARG A 620 12.10 -8.23 6.94
N ILE A 621 12.19 -7.51 5.83
CA ILE A 621 13.28 -6.55 5.60
C ILE A 621 13.01 -5.31 6.46
N VAL A 622 13.91 -5.08 7.42
CA VAL A 622 13.84 -3.97 8.39
C VAL A 622 15.17 -3.20 8.36
N PRO A 623 15.26 -2.11 7.58
CA PRO A 623 16.46 -1.28 7.54
C PRO A 623 16.74 -0.55 8.87
N ALA A 624 17.89 0.10 8.94
CA ALA A 624 18.19 1.02 10.03
C ALA A 624 17.28 2.26 9.98
N THR A 625 16.88 2.77 11.14
CA THR A 625 16.13 4.03 11.24
C THR A 625 17.00 5.19 10.78
N THR A 626 16.44 6.04 9.91
CA THR A 626 17.10 7.26 9.40
C THR A 626 16.29 8.50 9.74
N ASP A 627 16.88 9.69 9.56
CA ASP A 627 16.13 10.95 9.71
C ASP A 627 14.97 11.06 8.72
N ALA A 628 15.10 10.46 7.53
CA ALA A 628 13.98 10.34 6.58
C ALA A 628 12.86 9.48 7.15
N THR A 629 13.17 8.37 7.82
CA THR A 629 12.18 7.55 8.53
C THR A 629 11.50 8.34 9.66
N ARG A 630 12.26 9.14 10.42
CA ARG A 630 11.71 10.02 11.47
C ARG A 630 10.77 11.07 10.89
N ALA A 631 11.17 11.71 9.80
CA ALA A 631 10.34 12.67 9.10
C ALA A 631 9.07 12.03 8.50
N ALA A 632 9.18 10.83 7.93
CA ALA A 632 8.04 10.08 7.41
C ALA A 632 7.06 9.69 8.53
N ALA A 633 7.56 9.14 9.65
CA ALA A 633 6.76 8.84 10.83
C ALA A 633 6.06 10.11 11.35
N ALA A 634 6.79 11.22 11.49
CA ALA A 634 6.22 12.48 11.97
C ALA A 634 5.11 13.02 11.05
N ARG A 635 5.34 12.94 9.73
CA ARG A 635 4.35 13.34 8.73
C ARG A 635 3.10 12.47 8.75
N LEU A 636 3.26 11.15 8.92
CA LEU A 636 2.16 10.18 8.86
C LEU A 636 1.37 10.11 10.18
N LEU A 637 2.03 10.28 11.32
CA LEU A 637 1.40 10.32 12.65
C LEU A 637 0.83 11.69 13.01
N GLY A 638 1.34 12.76 12.40
CA GLY A 638 1.06 14.14 12.82
C GLY A 638 1.75 14.57 14.11
N THR A 639 2.62 13.71 14.69
CA THR A 639 3.47 13.99 15.85
C THR A 639 4.82 13.32 15.68
N ALA A 640 5.87 13.88 16.29
CA ALA A 640 7.20 13.30 16.21
C ALA A 640 7.27 11.95 16.95
N ASP A 641 7.99 11.00 16.35
CA ASP A 641 8.42 9.76 16.98
C ASP A 641 9.96 9.75 17.02
N ALA A 642 10.51 9.59 18.21
CA ALA A 642 11.95 9.54 18.48
C ALA A 642 12.58 8.18 18.15
N VAL A 643 11.79 7.13 17.92
CA VAL A 643 12.30 5.78 17.65
C VAL A 643 11.48 5.01 16.60
N PRO A 644 11.06 5.59 15.46
CA PRO A 644 10.28 4.86 14.47
C PRO A 644 11.14 3.79 13.78
N VAL A 645 10.48 2.78 13.23
CA VAL A 645 11.13 1.66 12.55
C VAL A 645 10.69 1.56 11.10
N PRO A 646 11.59 1.65 10.11
CA PRO A 646 11.23 1.40 8.71
C PRO A 646 11.14 -0.10 8.45
N SER A 647 10.19 -0.52 7.63
CA SER A 647 10.07 -1.92 7.22
C SER A 647 9.42 -2.05 5.85
N GLU A 648 9.61 -3.18 5.18
CA GLU A 648 8.75 -3.54 4.05
C GLU A 648 7.36 -3.99 4.54
N PRO A 649 6.31 -3.95 3.70
CA PRO A 649 4.98 -4.47 4.08
C PRO A 649 4.96 -5.99 4.26
N PHE A 650 5.79 -6.73 3.52
CA PHE A 650 5.86 -8.18 3.62
C PHE A 650 6.35 -8.62 5.01
N SER A 651 5.66 -9.59 5.62
CA SER A 651 6.10 -10.23 6.86
C SER A 651 5.70 -11.70 6.82
N MET A 652 6.61 -12.58 7.26
CA MET A 652 6.35 -14.00 7.45
C MET A 652 6.94 -14.47 8.77
N TRP A 653 6.21 -15.35 9.45
CA TRP A 653 6.64 -15.99 10.68
C TRP A 653 6.17 -17.44 10.64
N ALA A 654 7.08 -18.39 10.54
CA ALA A 654 6.76 -19.81 10.71
C ALA A 654 7.29 -20.28 12.06
N LEU A 655 6.54 -21.08 12.80
CA LEU A 655 6.95 -21.53 14.13
C LEU A 655 6.31 -22.87 14.51
N GLU A 656 6.98 -23.61 15.39
CA GLU A 656 6.42 -24.80 16.00
C GLU A 656 5.33 -24.42 17.01
N ASP A 657 4.20 -25.15 17.02
CA ASP A 657 3.14 -24.93 18.01
C ASP A 657 3.44 -25.64 19.34
N ARG A 658 4.57 -25.29 19.97
CA ARG A 658 5.08 -25.94 21.18
C ARG A 658 5.20 -24.95 22.33
N PHE A 659 4.06 -24.56 22.91
CA PHE A 659 3.98 -23.58 24.01
C PHE A 659 3.47 -24.19 25.32
N ALA A 660 4.29 -24.13 26.38
CA ALA A 660 4.02 -24.74 27.67
C ALA A 660 2.98 -23.98 28.52
N ALA A 661 2.78 -22.69 28.26
CA ALA A 661 1.89 -21.82 29.03
C ALA A 661 0.90 -21.05 28.11
N GLY A 662 0.56 -21.65 26.97
CA GLY A 662 -0.23 -21.01 25.91
C GLY A 662 0.54 -19.92 25.16
N ARG A 663 -0.12 -19.32 24.16
CA ARG A 663 0.43 -18.25 23.32
C ARG A 663 -0.65 -17.31 22.82
N PRO A 664 -0.30 -16.12 22.29
CA PRO A 664 -1.23 -15.31 21.51
C PRO A 664 -1.77 -16.09 20.30
N ALA A 665 -2.94 -15.69 19.80
CA ALA A 665 -3.55 -16.24 18.59
C ALA A 665 -2.84 -15.72 17.31
N TRP A 666 -1.51 -15.90 17.23
CA TRP A 666 -0.69 -15.44 16.11
C TRP A 666 -1.07 -16.06 14.76
N ASP A 667 -1.77 -17.20 14.76
CA ASP A 667 -2.29 -17.86 13.56
C ASP A 667 -3.39 -17.05 12.84
N ARG A 668 -3.96 -16.04 13.49
CA ARG A 668 -5.01 -15.19 12.92
C ARG A 668 -4.41 -14.00 12.17
N ALA A 669 -4.82 -13.82 10.93
CA ALA A 669 -4.55 -12.58 10.20
C ALA A 669 -5.34 -11.42 10.83
N GLY A 670 -4.71 -10.24 10.91
CA GLY A 670 -5.32 -9.06 11.53
C GLY A 670 -4.57 -7.78 11.18
N ALA A 671 -5.29 -6.65 11.11
CA ALA A 671 -4.73 -5.31 10.87
C ALA A 671 -3.80 -5.17 9.63
N GLY A 672 -3.98 -6.03 8.61
CA GLY A 672 -3.12 -6.06 7.41
C GLY A 672 -1.82 -6.86 7.58
N VAL A 673 -1.68 -7.60 8.68
CA VAL A 673 -0.56 -8.53 8.95
C VAL A 673 -1.06 -9.95 8.69
N PRO A 674 -0.37 -10.76 7.88
CA PRO A 674 -0.72 -12.17 7.70
C PRO A 674 -0.51 -12.94 9.01
N GLY A 675 -1.35 -13.94 9.28
CA GLY A 675 -1.16 -14.82 10.42
C GLY A 675 0.15 -15.59 10.32
N ALA A 676 0.76 -15.87 11.47
CA ALA A 676 1.92 -16.74 11.57
C ALA A 676 1.55 -18.19 11.20
N VAL A 677 2.48 -18.88 10.53
CA VAL A 677 2.31 -20.25 10.07
C VAL A 677 2.80 -21.19 11.16
N PHE A 678 1.89 -21.96 11.75
CA PHE A 678 2.25 -23.04 12.65
C PHE A 678 2.53 -24.31 11.85
N THR A 679 3.69 -24.92 12.06
CA THR A 679 4.16 -26.06 11.28
C THR A 679 5.11 -26.94 12.10
N ASP A 680 5.12 -28.23 11.79
CA ASP A 680 6.11 -29.19 12.31
C ASP A 680 7.42 -29.18 11.48
N ASP A 681 7.44 -28.50 10.33
CA ASP A 681 8.60 -28.39 9.44
C ASP A 681 9.13 -26.96 9.37
N VAL A 682 9.54 -26.39 10.51
CA VAL A 682 10.17 -25.05 10.53
C VAL A 682 11.52 -25.06 9.79
N ALA A 683 12.27 -26.16 9.88
CA ALA A 683 13.56 -26.32 9.22
C ALA A 683 13.47 -26.15 7.70
N GLY A 684 12.42 -26.66 7.06
CA GLY A 684 12.14 -26.44 5.64
C GLY A 684 11.97 -24.95 5.30
N TYR A 685 11.23 -24.20 6.11
CA TYR A 685 11.06 -22.75 5.95
C TYR A 685 12.36 -21.97 6.16
N GLU A 686 13.15 -22.34 7.18
CA GLU A 686 14.46 -21.73 7.42
C GLU A 686 15.39 -21.93 6.21
N LEU A 687 15.44 -23.15 5.67
CA LEU A 687 16.29 -23.47 4.53
C LEU A 687 15.85 -22.77 3.25
N LEU A 688 14.53 -22.69 3.01
CA LEU A 688 13.93 -21.95 1.90
C LEU A 688 14.37 -20.48 1.94
N LYS A 689 14.18 -19.80 3.09
CA LYS A 689 14.56 -18.40 3.27
C LYS A 689 16.07 -18.21 3.19
N LEU A 690 16.85 -19.09 3.80
CA LEU A 690 18.31 -19.02 3.80
C LEU A 690 18.88 -19.09 2.38
N ARG A 691 18.33 -19.94 1.52
CA ARG A 691 18.87 -20.13 0.17
C ARG A 691 18.27 -19.17 -0.85
N LEU A 692 16.94 -19.10 -0.93
CA LEU A 692 16.27 -18.29 -1.96
C LEU A 692 16.36 -16.79 -1.67
N LEU A 693 16.16 -16.38 -0.41
CA LEU A 693 16.30 -14.98 -0.04
C LEU A 693 17.76 -14.67 0.27
N ASN A 694 18.31 -15.20 1.36
CA ASN A 694 19.61 -14.72 1.83
C ASN A 694 20.74 -15.06 0.83
N GLY A 695 20.71 -16.24 0.20
CA GLY A 695 21.68 -16.68 -0.81
C GLY A 695 21.71 -15.76 -2.02
N THR A 696 20.58 -15.63 -2.72
CA THR A 696 20.47 -14.74 -3.90
C THR A 696 20.77 -13.28 -3.57
N HIS A 697 20.35 -12.80 -2.40
CA HIS A 697 20.59 -11.43 -1.96
C HIS A 697 22.09 -11.10 -1.79
N SER A 698 22.92 -12.09 -1.41
CA SER A 698 24.38 -11.94 -1.40
C SER A 698 24.93 -11.66 -2.80
N LEU A 699 24.53 -12.45 -3.80
CA LEU A 699 24.99 -12.24 -5.19
C LEU A 699 24.59 -10.85 -5.71
N ILE A 700 23.33 -10.44 -5.47
CA ILE A 700 22.84 -9.11 -5.85
C ILE A 700 23.70 -8.02 -5.20
N ALA A 701 24.03 -8.16 -3.92
CA ALA A 701 24.81 -7.17 -3.18
C ALA A 701 26.25 -7.04 -3.71
N TYR A 702 26.93 -8.16 -3.98
CA TYR A 702 28.31 -8.14 -4.46
C TYR A 702 28.40 -7.62 -5.90
N LEU A 703 27.62 -8.18 -6.83
CA LEU A 703 27.61 -7.72 -8.23
C LEU A 703 27.13 -6.26 -8.32
N GLY A 704 26.13 -5.88 -7.52
CA GLY A 704 25.65 -4.52 -7.43
C GLY A 704 26.71 -3.52 -6.97
N ALA A 705 27.43 -3.85 -5.89
CA ALA A 705 28.48 -2.99 -5.36
C ALA A 705 29.64 -2.82 -6.35
N LEU A 706 30.05 -3.91 -7.01
CA LEU A 706 31.09 -3.89 -8.05
C LEU A 706 30.65 -3.11 -9.29
N ALA A 707 29.35 -3.10 -9.59
CA ALA A 707 28.77 -2.30 -10.66
C ALA A 707 28.53 -0.82 -10.29
N GLY A 708 28.90 -0.41 -9.07
CA GLY A 708 28.80 0.97 -8.59
C GLY A 708 27.47 1.36 -7.94
N GLU A 709 26.61 0.39 -7.59
CA GLU A 709 25.28 0.66 -7.02
C GLU A 709 25.29 0.58 -5.47
N ASP A 710 24.85 1.65 -4.78
CA ASP A 710 24.72 1.65 -3.30
C ASP A 710 23.50 0.85 -2.82
N LEU A 711 22.48 0.68 -3.66
CA LEU A 711 21.17 0.15 -3.26
C LEU A 711 20.83 -1.16 -3.96
N ILE A 712 20.29 -2.12 -3.21
CA ILE A 712 19.85 -3.42 -3.74
C ILE A 712 18.85 -3.26 -4.91
N ALA A 713 17.91 -2.32 -4.79
CA ALA A 713 16.92 -2.06 -5.83
C ALA A 713 17.53 -1.51 -7.13
N ARG A 714 18.64 -0.75 -7.04
CA ARG A 714 19.38 -0.30 -8.22
C ARG A 714 20.22 -1.43 -8.81
N SER A 715 20.82 -2.26 -7.96
CA SER A 715 21.55 -3.45 -8.39
C SER A 715 20.64 -4.40 -9.18
N VAL A 716 19.46 -4.75 -8.65
CA VAL A 716 18.54 -5.69 -9.32
C VAL A 716 17.87 -5.08 -10.56
N ALA A 717 17.88 -3.76 -10.73
CA ALA A 717 17.39 -3.10 -11.94
C ALA A 717 18.37 -3.23 -13.12
N ARG A 718 19.64 -3.60 -12.86
CA ARG A 718 20.63 -3.87 -13.91
C ARG A 718 20.34 -5.21 -14.57
N PRO A 719 20.19 -5.29 -15.91
CA PRO A 719 19.84 -6.54 -16.59
C PRO A 719 20.78 -7.71 -16.30
N ALA A 720 22.10 -7.48 -16.23
CA ALA A 720 23.07 -8.52 -15.91
C ALA A 720 22.88 -9.07 -14.49
N VAL A 721 22.79 -8.20 -13.49
CA VAL A 721 22.59 -8.59 -12.09
C VAL A 721 21.22 -9.27 -11.91
N ARG A 722 20.17 -8.77 -12.56
CA ARG A 722 18.84 -9.39 -12.57
C ARG A 722 18.89 -10.82 -13.09
N GLY A 723 19.48 -11.02 -14.27
CA GLY A 723 19.58 -12.34 -14.89
C GLY A 723 20.44 -13.31 -14.08
N ALA A 724 21.53 -12.85 -13.46
CA ALA A 724 22.35 -13.67 -12.57
C ALA A 724 21.59 -14.06 -11.28
N ALA A 725 20.82 -13.13 -10.72
CA ALA A 725 19.99 -13.38 -9.54
C ALA A 725 18.86 -14.38 -9.83
N GLU A 726 18.22 -14.30 -11.00
CA GLU A 726 17.18 -15.26 -11.42
C GLU A 726 17.78 -16.67 -11.57
N ARG A 727 18.94 -16.78 -12.24
CA ARG A 727 19.63 -18.06 -12.42
C ARG A 727 20.13 -18.65 -11.11
N VAL A 728 20.79 -17.87 -10.24
CA VAL A 728 21.24 -18.42 -8.94
C VAL A 728 20.07 -18.87 -8.07
N LEU A 729 18.93 -18.19 -8.16
CA LEU A 729 17.74 -18.56 -7.41
C LEU A 729 17.16 -19.88 -7.94
N HIS A 730 16.85 -19.95 -9.24
CA HIS A 730 16.12 -21.07 -9.83
C HIS A 730 16.99 -22.29 -10.16
N ASP A 731 18.21 -22.08 -10.65
CA ASP A 731 19.08 -23.17 -11.13
C ASP A 731 19.95 -23.73 -9.99
N ASP A 732 20.37 -22.85 -9.06
CA ASP A 732 21.36 -23.22 -8.05
C ASP A 732 20.77 -23.36 -6.64
N HIS A 733 19.94 -22.44 -6.17
CA HIS A 733 19.41 -22.50 -4.80
C HIS A 733 18.16 -23.37 -4.68
N LEU A 734 17.14 -23.13 -5.51
CA LEU A 734 15.84 -23.80 -5.41
C LEU A 734 15.91 -25.33 -5.46
N PRO A 735 16.68 -25.98 -6.36
CA PRO A 735 16.72 -27.44 -6.44
C PRO A 735 17.32 -28.12 -5.20
N THR A 736 17.95 -27.32 -4.32
CA THR A 736 18.61 -27.83 -3.13
C THR A 736 17.70 -27.80 -1.90
N VAL A 737 16.56 -27.09 -1.97
CA VAL A 737 15.60 -26.92 -0.87
C VAL A 737 14.45 -27.92 -1.01
N ALA A 738 14.06 -28.54 0.10
CA ALA A 738 12.75 -29.21 0.18
C ALA A 738 11.70 -28.13 0.50
N VAL A 739 10.87 -27.79 -0.48
CA VAL A 739 9.87 -26.71 -0.33
C VAL A 739 8.79 -27.18 0.66
N PRO A 740 8.52 -26.41 1.75
CA PRO A 740 7.50 -26.79 2.72
C PRO A 740 6.11 -26.92 2.09
N ALA A 741 5.28 -27.80 2.66
CA ALA A 741 3.90 -27.99 2.22
C ALA A 741 3.11 -26.67 2.29
N GLY A 742 2.39 -26.35 1.21
CA GLY A 742 1.62 -25.12 1.09
C GLY A 742 2.41 -23.89 0.62
N VAL A 743 3.72 -24.01 0.38
CA VAL A 743 4.52 -22.96 -0.25
C VAL A 743 4.60 -23.18 -1.75
N ASP A 744 4.13 -22.19 -2.51
CA ASP A 744 4.45 -22.06 -3.93
C ASP A 744 5.82 -21.38 -4.07
N ALA A 745 6.82 -22.14 -4.53
CA ALA A 745 8.19 -21.69 -4.67
C ALA A 745 8.37 -20.62 -5.76
N ASP A 746 7.62 -20.71 -6.86
CA ASP A 746 7.71 -19.74 -7.96
C ASP A 746 7.04 -18.42 -7.56
N ALA A 747 5.89 -18.49 -6.89
CA ALA A 747 5.26 -17.31 -6.30
C ALA A 747 6.11 -16.70 -5.18
N TYR A 748 6.84 -17.50 -4.40
CA TYR A 748 7.81 -17.00 -3.43
C TYR A 748 8.99 -16.30 -4.12
N ALA A 749 9.57 -16.90 -5.17
CA ALA A 749 10.65 -16.31 -5.96
C ALA A 749 10.23 -14.98 -6.62
N ALA A 750 9.07 -14.93 -7.28
CA ALA A 750 8.53 -13.72 -7.89
C ALA A 750 8.33 -12.59 -6.85
N ARG A 751 7.85 -12.94 -5.65
CA ARG A 751 7.73 -12.00 -4.53
C ARG A 751 9.10 -11.48 -4.08
N LEU A 752 10.13 -12.32 -4.00
CA LEU A 752 11.49 -11.86 -3.66
C LEU A 752 12.00 -10.80 -4.63
N PHE A 753 11.80 -11.00 -5.92
CA PHE A 753 12.18 -9.99 -6.91
C PHE A 753 11.41 -8.68 -6.75
N THR A 754 10.12 -8.74 -6.42
CA THR A 754 9.32 -7.55 -6.10
C THR A 754 9.90 -6.82 -4.88
N ARG A 755 10.23 -7.58 -3.82
CA ARG A 755 10.83 -7.06 -2.58
C ARG A 755 12.19 -6.41 -2.81
N TRP A 756 13.09 -7.04 -3.57
CA TRP A 756 14.39 -6.45 -3.90
C TRP A 756 14.28 -5.22 -4.80
N SER A 757 13.21 -5.10 -5.60
CA SER A 757 13.00 -3.97 -6.50
C SER A 757 12.42 -2.73 -5.80
N ASN A 758 12.14 -2.82 -4.49
CA ASN A 758 11.60 -1.73 -3.71
C ASN A 758 12.65 -0.63 -3.48
N THR A 759 12.65 0.38 -4.36
CA THR A 759 13.55 1.53 -4.28
C THR A 759 13.31 2.42 -3.07
N ALA A 760 12.12 2.36 -2.46
CA ALA A 760 11.72 3.24 -1.37
C ALA A 760 12.34 2.83 -0.02
N LEU A 761 12.69 1.54 0.18
CA LEU A 761 13.29 1.04 1.42
C LEU A 761 14.73 1.50 1.68
N GLY A 762 15.48 1.88 0.64
CA GLY A 762 16.88 2.31 0.77
C GLY A 762 17.85 1.24 1.29
N HIS A 763 17.56 -0.04 1.07
CA HIS A 763 18.41 -1.15 1.54
C HIS A 763 19.75 -1.18 0.78
N ARG A 764 20.87 -1.07 1.52
CA ARG A 764 22.20 -0.83 0.92
C ARG A 764 22.98 -2.12 0.64
N THR A 765 23.67 -2.16 -0.49
CA THR A 765 24.56 -3.26 -0.89
C THR A 765 25.62 -3.52 0.17
N ARG A 766 26.27 -2.47 0.70
CA ARG A 766 27.29 -2.59 1.76
C ARG A 766 26.78 -3.24 3.06
N GLN A 767 25.51 -3.01 3.41
CA GLN A 767 24.91 -3.63 4.60
C GLN A 767 24.66 -5.12 4.38
N VAL A 768 24.15 -5.48 3.20
CA VAL A 768 23.86 -6.88 2.85
C VAL A 768 25.14 -7.69 2.68
N GLY A 769 26.12 -7.14 1.96
CA GLY A 769 27.37 -7.80 1.58
C GLY A 769 28.42 -7.90 2.69
N SER A 770 28.26 -7.16 3.80
CA SER A 770 29.15 -7.29 4.97
C SER A 770 29.04 -8.67 5.63
N ASP A 771 30.07 -9.09 6.37
CA ASP A 771 30.19 -10.37 7.06
C ASP A 771 30.06 -11.59 6.12
N GLY A 772 30.62 -11.46 4.91
CA GLY A 772 30.51 -12.47 3.86
C GLY A 772 31.09 -13.82 4.26
N SER A 773 32.26 -13.85 4.92
CA SER A 773 32.86 -15.10 5.42
C SER A 773 31.94 -15.90 6.34
N LEU A 774 31.14 -15.23 7.16
CA LEU A 774 30.19 -15.87 8.09
C LEU A 774 28.90 -16.28 7.38
N LYS A 775 28.38 -15.39 6.51
CA LYS A 775 27.10 -15.58 5.82
C LYS A 775 27.19 -16.64 4.72
N LEU A 776 28.24 -16.60 3.90
CA LEU A 776 28.40 -17.48 2.75
C LEU A 776 28.72 -18.92 3.17
N ALA A 777 29.35 -19.13 4.34
CA ALA A 777 29.57 -20.46 4.91
C ALA A 777 28.26 -21.26 5.08
N GLN A 778 27.14 -20.56 5.32
CA GLN A 778 25.81 -21.18 5.46
C GLN A 778 25.05 -21.26 4.11
N ARG A 779 25.47 -20.52 3.09
CA ARG A 779 24.72 -20.31 1.84
C ARG A 779 25.30 -21.06 0.64
N ILE A 780 26.60 -21.32 0.61
CA ILE A 780 27.31 -21.84 -0.57
C ILE A 780 27.67 -23.33 -0.48
N PRO A 781 28.38 -23.82 0.57
CA PRO A 781 28.98 -25.16 0.51
C PRO A 781 27.95 -26.28 0.35
N GLY A 782 26.86 -26.23 1.12
CA GLY A 782 25.80 -27.25 1.04
C GLY A 782 25.13 -27.33 -0.34
N PRO A 783 24.60 -26.23 -0.89
CA PRO A 783 24.07 -26.21 -2.25
C PRO A 783 25.08 -26.63 -3.32
N ALA A 784 26.32 -26.13 -3.24
CA ALA A 784 27.35 -26.46 -4.22
C ALA A 784 27.71 -27.94 -4.21
N ALA A 785 27.93 -28.52 -3.03
CA ALA A 785 28.21 -29.95 -2.88
C ALA A 785 27.08 -30.82 -3.45
N ARG A 786 25.81 -30.43 -3.27
CA ARG A 786 24.66 -31.16 -3.81
C ARG A 786 24.65 -31.18 -5.35
N HIS A 787 24.87 -30.04 -6.01
CA HIS A 787 24.94 -30.01 -7.48
C HIS A 787 26.11 -30.81 -8.02
N LEU A 788 27.26 -30.72 -7.37
CA LEU A 788 28.47 -31.43 -7.80
C LEU A 788 28.30 -32.95 -7.63
N ALA A 789 27.61 -33.40 -6.58
CA ALA A 789 27.23 -34.81 -6.42
C ALA A 789 26.29 -35.28 -7.54
N ASP A 790 25.45 -34.40 -8.08
CA ASP A 790 24.60 -34.65 -9.24
C ASP A 790 25.33 -34.48 -10.60
N GLY A 791 26.65 -34.23 -10.58
CA GLY A 791 27.45 -34.00 -11.80
C GLY A 791 27.16 -32.65 -12.50
N ARG A 792 26.55 -31.69 -11.81
CA ARG A 792 26.22 -30.35 -12.34
C ARG A 792 27.11 -29.29 -11.70
N MET A 793 27.62 -28.36 -12.52
CA MET A 793 28.39 -27.21 -12.05
C MET A 793 27.44 -26.05 -11.69
N PRO A 794 27.37 -25.61 -10.42
CA PRO A 794 26.54 -24.47 -10.04
C PRO A 794 27.27 -23.16 -10.33
N HIS A 795 27.15 -22.68 -11.57
CA HIS A 795 27.94 -21.56 -12.08
C HIS A 795 27.67 -20.24 -11.34
N HIS A 796 26.44 -19.99 -10.87
CA HIS A 796 26.10 -18.74 -10.21
C HIS A 796 26.43 -18.75 -8.72
N LEU A 797 26.49 -19.91 -8.06
CA LEU A 797 27.14 -20.05 -6.75
C LEU A 797 28.64 -19.76 -6.85
N ALA A 798 29.30 -20.25 -7.90
CA ALA A 798 30.71 -19.95 -8.14
C ALA A 798 30.92 -18.45 -8.38
N LEU A 799 30.05 -17.81 -9.17
CA LEU A 799 30.04 -16.36 -9.39
C LEU A 799 29.84 -15.59 -8.08
N THR A 800 29.00 -16.10 -7.17
CA THR A 800 28.75 -15.46 -5.86
C THR A 800 30.03 -15.40 -5.02
N VAL A 801 30.81 -16.49 -4.97
CA VAL A 801 32.10 -16.53 -4.25
C VAL A 801 33.12 -15.62 -4.93
N ALA A 802 33.21 -15.66 -6.26
CA ALA A 802 34.11 -14.80 -7.03
C ALA A 802 33.81 -13.31 -6.78
N ALA A 803 32.54 -12.91 -6.84
CA ALA A 803 32.11 -11.53 -6.59
C ALA A 803 32.40 -11.09 -5.15
N TRP A 804 32.20 -11.97 -4.15
CA TRP A 804 32.56 -11.67 -2.76
C TRP A 804 34.05 -11.39 -2.61
N LEU A 805 34.93 -12.26 -3.12
CA LEU A 805 36.38 -12.07 -3.06
C LEU A 805 36.80 -10.77 -3.74
N ALA A 806 36.25 -10.47 -4.92
CA ALA A 806 36.52 -9.22 -5.61
C ALA A 806 36.04 -7.97 -4.85
N CYS A 807 34.97 -8.07 -4.05
CA CYS A 807 34.53 -6.97 -3.21
C CYS A 807 35.47 -6.74 -2.00
N VAL A 808 35.82 -7.80 -1.27
CA VAL A 808 36.43 -7.67 0.07
C VAL A 808 37.95 -7.78 0.06
N ALA A 809 38.53 -8.46 -0.93
CA ALA A 809 39.96 -8.67 -1.07
C ALA A 809 40.38 -8.71 -2.56
N PRO A 810 40.14 -7.63 -3.33
CA PRO A 810 40.54 -7.57 -4.73
C PRO A 810 42.07 -7.65 -4.91
N PRO A 811 42.56 -8.09 -6.08
CA PRO A 811 44.00 -8.12 -6.36
C PRO A 811 44.62 -6.71 -6.29
N PRO A 812 45.91 -6.59 -5.91
CA PRO A 812 46.60 -5.31 -5.88
C PRO A 812 46.48 -4.57 -7.22
N GLY A 813 46.08 -3.29 -7.17
CA GLY A 813 45.88 -2.45 -8.35
C GLY A 813 44.47 -2.51 -8.94
N SER A 814 43.59 -3.37 -8.44
CA SER A 814 42.16 -3.37 -8.78
C SER A 814 41.37 -2.52 -7.78
N ASP A 815 40.50 -1.65 -8.27
CA ASP A 815 39.57 -0.87 -7.44
C ASP A 815 38.18 -1.52 -7.46
N PRO A 816 37.68 -2.05 -6.33
CA PRO A 816 36.35 -2.66 -6.25
C PRO A 816 35.22 -1.62 -6.16
N GLY A 817 35.56 -0.33 -6.08
CA GLY A 817 34.63 0.78 -5.90
C GLY A 817 34.25 1.04 -4.44
N PRO A 818 33.63 2.20 -4.16
CA PRO A 818 33.42 2.69 -2.80
C PRO A 818 32.43 1.84 -1.99
N HIS A 819 31.41 1.26 -2.63
CA HIS A 819 30.39 0.47 -1.94
C HIS A 819 30.92 -0.89 -1.48
N ALA A 820 31.74 -1.55 -2.31
CA ALA A 820 32.39 -2.80 -1.96
C ALA A 820 33.51 -2.59 -0.92
N ALA A 821 34.32 -1.54 -1.08
CA ALA A 821 35.35 -1.17 -0.11
C ALA A 821 34.77 -0.93 1.30
N ALA A 822 33.55 -0.40 1.39
CA ALA A 822 32.86 -0.11 2.65
C ALA A 822 32.21 -1.34 3.34
N MET A 823 32.27 -2.54 2.76
CA MET A 823 31.76 -3.76 3.40
C MET A 823 32.63 -4.17 4.59
N ALA A 824 32.04 -4.39 5.76
CA ALA A 824 32.75 -4.97 6.89
C ALA A 824 32.98 -6.47 6.60
N GLU A 825 34.20 -6.97 6.78
CA GLU A 825 34.53 -8.37 6.53
C GLU A 825 35.53 -8.86 7.59
N PRO A 826 35.11 -9.73 8.54
CA PRO A 826 35.99 -10.26 9.58
C PRO A 826 37.24 -10.97 9.04
N ALA A 827 37.16 -11.59 7.87
CA ALA A 827 38.25 -12.32 7.26
C ALA A 827 39.16 -11.48 6.36
N ARG A 828 38.96 -10.15 6.27
CA ARG A 828 39.59 -9.27 5.27
C ARG A 828 41.12 -9.36 5.29
N ASP A 829 41.74 -9.23 6.46
CA ASP A 829 43.21 -9.23 6.58
C ASP A 829 43.82 -10.57 6.15
N ARG A 830 43.13 -11.66 6.51
CA ARG A 830 43.55 -13.03 6.21
C ARG A 830 43.36 -13.37 4.72
N LEU A 831 42.33 -12.82 4.07
CA LEU A 831 42.17 -12.88 2.61
C LEU A 831 43.18 -12.01 1.86
N ALA A 832 43.46 -10.80 2.36
CA ALA A 832 44.41 -9.85 1.75
C ALA A 832 45.83 -10.43 1.65
N ALA A 833 46.23 -11.30 2.58
CA ALA A 833 47.51 -12.00 2.56
C ALA A 833 47.73 -12.88 1.31
N THR A 834 46.66 -13.30 0.63
CA THR A 834 46.73 -14.14 -0.59
C THR A 834 46.32 -13.40 -1.86
N ALA A 835 45.74 -12.20 -1.75
CA ALA A 835 45.21 -11.43 -2.89
C ALA A 835 46.28 -10.99 -3.90
N GLY A 836 47.55 -10.87 -3.47
CA GLY A 836 48.69 -10.55 -4.35
C GLY A 836 49.32 -11.75 -5.06
N GLY A 837 48.86 -12.97 -4.77
CA GLY A 837 49.37 -14.21 -5.38
C GLY A 837 48.53 -14.67 -6.60
N PRO A 838 48.80 -15.87 -7.14
CA PRO A 838 47.99 -16.46 -8.21
C PRO A 838 46.52 -16.62 -7.79
N ALA A 839 45.58 -16.29 -8.69
CA ALA A 839 44.14 -16.36 -8.42
C ALA A 839 43.65 -17.72 -7.86
N PRO A 840 44.15 -18.90 -8.30
CA PRO A 840 43.77 -20.18 -7.70
C PRO A 840 44.06 -20.28 -6.19
N ALA A 841 45.20 -19.73 -5.73
CA ALA A 841 45.58 -19.78 -4.33
C ALA A 841 44.69 -18.86 -3.48
N HIS A 842 44.38 -17.67 -3.99
CA HIS A 842 43.48 -16.72 -3.33
C HIS A 842 42.06 -17.29 -3.19
N VAL A 843 41.52 -17.86 -4.27
CA VAL A 843 40.21 -18.52 -4.26
C VAL A 843 40.16 -19.67 -3.27
N ARG A 844 41.21 -20.50 -3.21
CA ARG A 844 41.27 -21.63 -2.27
C ARG A 844 41.24 -21.15 -0.82
N ALA A 845 41.99 -20.11 -0.47
CA ALA A 845 41.92 -19.50 0.87
C ALA A 845 40.52 -18.98 1.22
N GLY A 846 39.80 -18.44 0.22
CA GLY A 846 38.40 -18.04 0.35
C GLY A 846 37.44 -19.21 0.57
N LEU A 847 37.62 -20.32 -0.13
CA LEU A 847 36.77 -21.51 0.04
C LEU A 847 37.02 -22.23 1.37
N GLU A 848 38.28 -22.33 1.81
CA GLU A 848 38.64 -22.87 3.13
C GLU A 848 37.95 -22.12 4.28
N LEU A 849 37.77 -20.82 4.10
CA LEU A 849 37.03 -19.93 5.00
C LEU A 849 35.54 -20.25 5.11
N LEU A 850 34.92 -20.63 3.99
CA LEU A 850 33.50 -20.98 3.95
C LEU A 850 33.23 -22.39 4.51
N GLY A 851 34.27 -23.22 4.58
CA GLY A 851 34.16 -24.61 5.00
C GLY A 851 33.47 -25.52 3.97
N GLY A 852 33.41 -26.81 4.30
CA GLY A 852 32.92 -27.85 3.40
C GLY A 852 33.98 -28.32 2.40
N GLU A 853 34.07 -29.63 2.18
CA GLU A 853 34.96 -30.20 1.16
C GLU A 853 34.39 -29.95 -0.23
N LEU A 854 34.70 -28.80 -0.81
CA LEU A 854 34.30 -28.46 -2.18
C LEU A 854 35.34 -29.01 -3.19
N PRO A 855 34.92 -29.76 -4.22
CA PRO A 855 35.80 -30.29 -5.25
C PRO A 855 36.65 -29.22 -5.95
N ASP A 856 37.86 -29.60 -6.39
CA ASP A 856 38.77 -28.72 -7.15
C ASP A 856 38.13 -28.13 -8.41
N ALA A 857 37.18 -28.85 -9.04
CA ALA A 857 36.44 -28.36 -10.19
C ALA A 857 35.62 -27.10 -9.87
N PHE A 858 35.06 -26.99 -8.66
CA PHE A 858 34.34 -25.79 -8.23
C PHE A 858 35.31 -24.64 -7.97
N ALA A 859 36.44 -24.91 -7.31
CA ALA A 859 37.48 -23.92 -7.09
C ALA A 859 38.00 -23.35 -8.42
N ALA A 860 38.24 -24.22 -9.43
CA ALA A 860 38.65 -23.80 -10.76
C ALA A 860 37.61 -22.87 -11.43
N ARG A 861 36.31 -23.19 -11.32
CA ARG A 861 35.25 -22.34 -11.88
C ARG A 861 35.14 -21.00 -11.15
N VAL A 862 35.31 -20.97 -9.83
CA VAL A 862 35.37 -19.72 -9.06
C VAL A 862 36.57 -18.88 -9.51
N THR A 863 37.75 -19.48 -9.73
CA THR A 863 38.93 -18.78 -10.23
C THR A 863 38.71 -18.14 -11.59
N GLU A 864 38.13 -18.88 -12.53
CA GLU A 864 37.82 -18.35 -13.87
C GLU A 864 36.91 -17.12 -13.80
N LEU A 865 35.79 -17.22 -13.07
CA LEU A 865 34.84 -16.12 -12.92
C LEU A 865 35.44 -14.94 -12.15
N PHE A 866 36.30 -15.20 -11.15
CA PHE A 866 37.02 -14.15 -10.43
C PHE A 866 37.98 -13.38 -11.35
N GLU A 867 38.74 -14.08 -12.20
CA GLU A 867 39.62 -13.44 -13.16
C GLU A 867 38.85 -12.60 -14.19
N VAL A 868 37.74 -13.13 -14.71
CA VAL A 868 36.87 -12.39 -15.64
C VAL A 868 36.32 -11.15 -14.95
N LEU A 869 35.83 -11.28 -13.71
CA LEU A 869 35.23 -10.17 -12.99
C LEU A 869 36.24 -9.06 -12.65
N VAL A 870 37.48 -9.40 -12.30
CA VAL A 870 38.55 -8.41 -12.05
C VAL A 870 39.03 -7.74 -13.34
N ARG A 871 39.15 -8.48 -14.45
CA ARG A 871 39.71 -7.95 -15.71
C ARG A 871 38.68 -7.25 -16.60
N HIS A 872 37.46 -7.78 -16.64
CA HIS A 872 36.42 -7.43 -17.61
C HIS A 872 35.13 -6.91 -16.95
N GLY A 873 34.99 -7.08 -15.64
CA GLY A 873 33.88 -6.52 -14.87
C GLY A 873 32.65 -7.40 -14.80
N VAL A 874 31.57 -6.84 -14.25
CA VAL A 874 30.35 -7.57 -13.85
C VAL A 874 29.61 -8.18 -15.04
N ASP A 875 29.41 -7.41 -16.12
CA ASP A 875 28.57 -7.84 -17.23
C ASP A 875 29.18 -9.05 -17.96
N ASP A 876 30.51 -9.06 -18.17
CA ASP A 876 31.23 -10.16 -18.79
C ASP A 876 31.28 -11.40 -17.88
N ALA A 877 31.51 -11.23 -16.58
CA ALA A 877 31.48 -12.35 -15.64
C ALA A 877 30.08 -13.01 -15.54
N VAL A 878 29.02 -12.20 -15.63
CA VAL A 878 27.64 -12.69 -15.67
C VAL A 878 27.35 -13.43 -16.98
N ALA A 879 27.83 -12.90 -18.11
CA ALA A 879 27.67 -13.54 -19.42
C ALA A 879 28.43 -14.88 -19.48
N GLU A 880 29.66 -14.92 -18.97
CA GLU A 880 30.48 -16.13 -18.87
C GLU A 880 29.79 -17.20 -17.99
N ALA A 881 29.24 -16.80 -16.85
CA ALA A 881 28.45 -17.69 -16.00
C ALA A 881 27.17 -18.22 -16.68
N ALA A 882 26.63 -17.51 -17.68
CA ALA A 882 25.40 -17.88 -18.40
C ALA A 882 25.65 -18.68 -19.70
N GLY A 883 26.76 -18.41 -20.38
CA GLY A 883 27.11 -18.95 -21.71
C GLY A 883 27.65 -20.38 -21.69
N THR A 884 27.82 -20.99 -20.52
CA THR A 884 28.47 -22.30 -20.34
C THR A 884 27.56 -23.52 -20.59
N ARG A 885 26.55 -23.38 -21.48
CA ARG A 885 25.97 -24.52 -22.21
C ARG A 885 26.22 -24.40 -23.71
N SER A 886 27.44 -24.71 -24.11
CA SER A 886 27.74 -25.38 -25.37
C SER A 886 29.15 -25.96 -25.31
N ALA A 887 29.27 -27.15 -24.72
CA ALA A 887 30.28 -28.12 -25.14
C ALA A 887 29.59 -29.47 -25.22
N ALA A 888 29.78 -30.12 -26.38
CA ALA A 888 29.37 -31.48 -26.68
C ALA A 888 29.91 -32.50 -25.67
#